data_AF-A0A179URX8-F1
#
_entry.id   AF-A0A179URX8-F1
#
_cell.length_a   1.000
_cell.length_b   1.000
_cell.length_c   1.000
_cell.angle_alpha   90.00
_cell.angle_beta   90.00
_cell.angle_gamma   90.00
#
_symmetry.space_group_name_H-M   'P 1'
#
loop_
_entity.id
_entity.type
_entity.pdbx_description
1 polymer ?
#
loop_
_entity_poly.entity_id
_entity_poly.type
_entity_poly.pdbx_seq_one_letter_code
_entity_poly.pdbx_strand_id
1 'polypeptide(L)'
;MGLLALGTPLAWPEAKKNAKQVREWGIEQLLAIWRKAKGKERDALLWGDEVEYLVVAVDEKAQKVRLSLRQADILDSLAHEEAQANGKLVQGLLDGVKEPLPKFHPEFGRFMLEATPGQPWGIGFEDLLKVESNMKWRRVIAKKHMAPNEYPITLTTFPRLGTKDDFTYPSYPLSGGALRSQFVPDEIANPHIRFPTLAANIRSRRGRKVRLNVPVFRDTNTPWPFNDPTVNYDLHNWPEDDDVRKGAVKQNHVYMDAMAFGMGSCCLQITFQCKNIKEGRRLYDQLSPLGPIMLALTAATPIYKGFLVDTDVRWNQISNAVDCRTPEELGEKPLKNDRWRIPKSRYASNSTYISQDPRLRPEYMDPDLVIDEDIKRRLLDGGMDDLLATHFAHLFIRDPIVIFAEDLQELDLNQTNHFENLQSTNWQHIRFKPPPAENDIGWRVEFRPMEIQMTDFENAAFSVFMVLITRAILSFDLNLYIPIPRTTENMETAHARDAVLEQKFYFRKDPFPHRIPRPQQQQQQPSYSNQTNTSGNVSESSSRCSSGFSTPNLRPVESEYELMTIAEIVNGTQDGFPGLIPLVESYLNGVNVDVETRCQLATYLELIRRRADGSLWTNAKWIREFVAKHPEYKHDSVVSEKICFDLVNAVEEVTEKEGKGGSVGWEMLSRTTE
;
A
#
# COMPACT_ATOMS: atom_id res chain seq x y z
N MET A 1 3.58 -10.49 -5.74
CA MET A 1 3.45 -9.97 -7.13
C MET A 1 2.46 -10.72 -8.04
N GLY A 2 2.04 -10.10 -9.14
CA GLY A 2 1.20 -10.71 -10.19
C GLY A 2 1.95 -11.71 -11.08
N LEU A 3 1.25 -12.43 -11.95
CA LEU A 3 1.81 -13.49 -12.80
C LEU A 3 2.98 -12.96 -13.67
N LEU A 4 4.17 -13.55 -13.52
CA LEU A 4 5.36 -13.33 -14.36
C LEU A 4 5.52 -14.50 -15.34
N ALA A 5 4.46 -14.80 -16.08
CA ALA A 5 4.55 -15.77 -17.16
C ALA A 5 5.29 -15.15 -18.35
N LEU A 6 6.13 -15.97 -19.00
CA LEU A 6 6.68 -15.65 -20.31
C LEU A 6 5.58 -15.82 -21.36
N GLY A 7 5.48 -14.87 -22.28
CA GLY A 7 4.48 -14.87 -23.35
C GLY A 7 4.64 -13.66 -24.27
N THR A 8 3.81 -13.60 -25.30
CA THR A 8 3.81 -12.52 -26.29
C THR A 8 2.84 -11.41 -25.86
N PRO A 9 3.32 -10.28 -25.30
CA PRO A 9 2.42 -9.22 -24.85
C PRO A 9 1.77 -8.50 -26.04
N LEU A 10 0.52 -8.10 -25.87
CA LEU A 10 -0.18 -7.26 -26.83
C LEU A 10 0.10 -5.78 -26.59
N ALA A 11 0.42 -5.05 -27.65
CA ALA A 11 0.42 -3.59 -27.63
C ALA A 11 -1.01 -3.05 -27.45
N TRP A 12 -1.16 -1.85 -26.88
CA TRP A 12 -2.47 -1.30 -26.50
C TRP A 12 -3.57 -1.37 -27.58
N PRO A 13 -3.34 -1.04 -28.88
CA PRO A 13 -4.39 -1.15 -29.90
C PRO A 13 -4.98 -2.57 -30.05
N GLU A 14 -4.17 -3.60 -29.82
CA GLU A 14 -4.59 -5.01 -29.86
C GLU A 14 -5.15 -5.45 -28.51
N ALA A 15 -4.52 -5.05 -27.40
CA ALA A 15 -5.02 -5.31 -26.06
C ALA A 15 -6.43 -4.76 -25.87
N LYS A 16 -6.70 -3.54 -26.36
CA LYS A 16 -8.02 -2.89 -26.31
C LYS A 16 -9.09 -3.69 -27.04
N LYS A 17 -8.78 -4.33 -28.17
CA LYS A 17 -9.74 -5.17 -28.93
C LYS A 17 -10.16 -6.40 -28.13
N ASN A 18 -9.23 -6.96 -27.35
CA ASN A 18 -9.44 -8.17 -26.55
C ASN A 18 -9.89 -7.89 -25.11
N ALA A 19 -9.98 -6.61 -24.70
CA ALA A 19 -10.32 -6.22 -23.34
C ALA A 19 -11.65 -6.82 -22.85
N LYS A 20 -12.65 -6.90 -23.73
CA LYS A 20 -13.96 -7.50 -23.42
C LYS A 20 -13.83 -8.99 -23.11
N GLN A 21 -13.14 -9.75 -23.96
CA GLN A 21 -12.92 -11.18 -23.78
C GLN A 21 -12.20 -11.47 -22.46
N VAL A 22 -11.10 -10.75 -22.17
CA VAL A 22 -10.36 -10.90 -20.91
C VAL A 22 -11.25 -10.58 -19.70
N ARG A 23 -12.11 -9.56 -19.79
CA ARG A 23 -13.04 -9.21 -18.71
C ARG A 23 -14.08 -10.32 -18.48
N GLU A 24 -14.71 -10.82 -19.54
CA GLU A 24 -15.69 -11.91 -19.47
C GLU A 24 -15.07 -13.19 -18.89
N TRP A 25 -13.90 -13.58 -19.40
CA TRP A 25 -13.17 -14.75 -18.94
C TRP A 25 -12.66 -14.60 -17.50
N GLY A 26 -12.22 -13.40 -17.11
CA GLY A 26 -11.82 -13.09 -15.75
C GLY A 26 -12.99 -13.20 -14.74
N ILE A 27 -14.22 -12.88 -15.15
CA ILE A 27 -15.41 -13.08 -14.32
C ILE A 27 -15.67 -14.58 -14.11
N GLU A 28 -15.57 -15.38 -15.16
CA GLU A 28 -15.78 -16.84 -15.04
C GLU A 28 -14.71 -17.50 -14.17
N GLN A 29 -13.44 -17.09 -14.30
CA GLN A 29 -12.36 -17.52 -13.38
C GLN A 29 -12.65 -17.09 -11.93
N LEU A 30 -13.06 -15.84 -11.71
CA LEU A 30 -13.42 -15.35 -10.38
C LEU A 30 -14.58 -16.16 -9.77
N LEU A 31 -15.61 -16.48 -10.54
CA LEU A 31 -16.74 -17.29 -10.09
C LEU A 31 -16.32 -18.73 -9.81
N ALA A 32 -15.41 -19.31 -10.60
CA ALA A 32 -14.84 -20.62 -10.33
C ALA A 32 -14.06 -20.63 -9.00
N ILE A 33 -13.20 -19.63 -8.78
CA ILE A 33 -12.47 -19.43 -7.52
C ILE A 33 -13.46 -19.30 -6.35
N TRP A 34 -14.47 -18.44 -6.49
CA TRP A 34 -15.50 -18.23 -5.46
C TRP A 34 -16.21 -19.51 -5.08
N ARG A 35 -16.71 -20.27 -6.06
CA ARG A 35 -17.44 -21.52 -5.82
C ARG A 35 -16.56 -22.56 -5.10
N LYS A 36 -15.29 -22.65 -5.48
CA LYS A 36 -14.30 -23.57 -4.87
C LYS A 36 -13.89 -23.13 -3.45
N ALA A 37 -13.80 -21.81 -3.20
CA ALA A 37 -13.15 -21.27 -2.02
C ALA A 37 -14.09 -20.67 -0.96
N LYS A 38 -15.36 -20.38 -1.26
CA LYS A 38 -16.27 -19.68 -0.34
C LYS A 38 -16.48 -20.41 1.00
N GLY A 39 -16.37 -21.74 1.00
CA GLY A 39 -16.46 -22.58 2.20
C GLY A 39 -15.11 -22.94 2.83
N LYS A 40 -13.98 -22.45 2.31
CA LYS A 40 -12.66 -22.73 2.90
C LYS A 40 -12.58 -22.11 4.29
N GLU A 41 -12.24 -22.94 5.26
CA GLU A 41 -11.91 -22.55 6.62
C GLU A 41 -10.57 -23.19 7.01
N ARG A 42 -9.78 -22.46 7.78
CA ARG A 42 -8.46 -22.88 8.27
C ARG A 42 -8.40 -22.77 9.77
N ASP A 43 -7.48 -23.52 10.36
CA ASP A 43 -7.31 -23.54 11.81
C ASP A 43 -6.44 -22.39 12.33
N ALA A 44 -5.58 -21.82 11.48
CA ALA A 44 -4.64 -20.77 11.89
C ALA A 44 -4.57 -19.61 10.88
N LEU A 45 -4.42 -18.39 11.42
CA LEU A 45 -4.06 -17.20 10.65
C LEU A 45 -2.56 -17.27 10.35
N LEU A 46 -2.15 -17.13 9.10
CA LEU A 46 -0.72 -17.00 8.75
C LEU A 46 -0.47 -15.59 8.25
N TRP A 47 0.76 -15.12 8.27
CA TRP A 47 1.06 -13.81 7.72
C TRP A 47 2.48 -13.73 7.15
N GLY A 48 2.79 -12.69 6.41
CA GLY A 48 4.12 -12.47 5.84
C GLY A 48 4.34 -11.01 5.52
N ASP A 49 5.57 -10.57 5.68
CA ASP A 49 6.06 -9.26 5.25
C ASP A 49 6.73 -9.35 3.87
N GLU A 50 6.61 -8.28 3.09
CA GLU A 50 7.32 -8.06 1.83
C GLU A 50 8.13 -6.76 1.97
N VAL A 51 9.45 -6.87 1.83
CA VAL A 51 10.41 -5.75 1.93
C VAL A 51 11.04 -5.52 0.56
N GLU A 52 11.03 -4.26 0.12
CA GLU A 52 11.64 -3.84 -1.14
C GLU A 52 12.94 -3.05 -0.88
N TYR A 53 13.98 -3.35 -1.67
CA TYR A 53 15.31 -2.74 -1.62
C TYR A 53 15.60 -2.00 -2.91
N LEU A 54 16.37 -0.92 -2.81
CA LEU A 54 17.12 -0.35 -3.92
C LEU A 54 18.52 -0.96 -3.93
N VAL A 55 19.00 -1.40 -5.08
CA VAL A 55 20.38 -1.83 -5.31
C VAL A 55 21.15 -0.62 -5.82
N VAL A 56 22.09 -0.15 -5.02
CA VAL A 56 22.93 1.01 -5.36
C VAL A 56 24.38 0.59 -5.58
N ALA A 57 25.03 1.17 -6.57
CA ALA A 57 26.47 1.06 -6.82
C ALA A 57 27.16 2.33 -6.29
N VAL A 58 28.03 2.15 -5.30
CA VAL A 58 28.81 3.22 -4.67
C VAL A 58 30.18 3.32 -5.34
N ASP A 59 30.57 4.53 -5.71
CA ASP A 59 31.89 4.85 -6.24
C ASP A 59 32.57 5.84 -5.29
N GLU A 60 33.35 5.28 -4.36
CA GLU A 60 34.08 6.04 -3.33
C GLU A 60 35.04 7.07 -3.91
N LYS A 61 35.69 6.74 -5.04
CA LYS A 61 36.69 7.62 -5.66
C LYS A 61 36.04 8.83 -6.29
N ALA A 62 34.91 8.62 -6.96
CA ALA A 62 34.14 9.69 -7.57
C ALA A 62 33.19 10.39 -6.58
N GLN A 63 32.99 9.82 -5.39
CA GLN A 63 31.96 10.21 -4.42
C GLN A 63 30.56 10.23 -5.05
N LYS A 64 30.21 9.14 -5.74
CA LYS A 64 28.94 9.00 -6.46
C LYS A 64 28.19 7.75 -6.06
N VAL A 65 26.88 7.84 -6.06
CA VAL A 65 25.99 6.67 -5.94
C VAL A 65 25.07 6.62 -7.14
N ARG A 66 24.94 5.44 -7.73
CA ARG A 66 24.09 5.16 -8.89
C ARG A 66 23.18 3.99 -8.59
N LEU A 67 22.03 3.90 -9.24
CA LEU A 67 21.19 2.70 -9.20
C LEU A 67 21.83 1.59 -10.04
N SER A 68 22.11 0.43 -9.44
CA SER A 68 22.63 -0.71 -10.19
C SER A 68 21.50 -1.39 -10.95
N LEU A 69 21.63 -1.51 -12.27
CA LEU A 69 20.65 -2.15 -13.14
C LEU A 69 20.89 -3.67 -13.28
N ARG A 70 21.50 -4.29 -12.27
CA ARG A 70 21.91 -5.71 -12.24
C ARG A 70 20.94 -6.63 -11.49
N GLN A 71 19.70 -6.21 -11.24
CA GLN A 71 18.70 -7.05 -10.56
C GLN A 71 18.58 -8.45 -11.17
N ALA A 72 18.53 -8.56 -12.52
CA ALA A 72 18.40 -9.86 -13.18
C ALA A 72 19.58 -10.78 -12.87
N ASP A 73 20.82 -10.29 -12.98
CA ASP A 73 22.02 -11.04 -12.63
C ASP A 73 22.01 -11.52 -11.17
N ILE A 74 21.55 -10.65 -10.26
CA ILE A 74 21.47 -10.94 -8.82
C ILE A 74 20.43 -12.03 -8.56
N LEU A 75 19.24 -11.92 -9.16
CA LEU A 75 18.16 -12.90 -9.01
C LEU A 75 18.53 -14.26 -9.62
N ASP A 76 19.20 -14.28 -10.77
CA ASP A 76 19.70 -15.51 -11.38
C ASP A 76 20.74 -16.20 -10.48
N SER A 77 21.63 -15.40 -9.85
CA SER A 77 22.62 -15.90 -8.90
C SER A 77 21.96 -16.49 -7.63
N LEU A 78 20.95 -15.80 -7.08
CA LEU A 78 20.17 -16.27 -5.93
C LEU A 78 19.43 -17.57 -6.25
N ALA A 79 18.75 -17.65 -7.40
CA ALA A 79 18.03 -18.84 -7.83
C ALA A 79 18.97 -20.04 -8.04
N HIS A 80 20.19 -19.81 -8.52
CA HIS A 80 21.19 -20.86 -8.65
C HIS A 80 21.65 -21.41 -7.29
N GLU A 81 21.88 -20.54 -6.30
CA GLU A 81 22.25 -20.97 -4.94
C GLU A 81 21.09 -21.72 -4.25
N GLU A 82 19.84 -21.26 -4.41
CA GLU A 82 18.65 -21.95 -3.90
C GLU A 82 18.51 -23.35 -4.51
N ALA A 83 18.70 -23.49 -5.82
CA ALA A 83 18.66 -24.78 -6.51
C ALA A 83 19.75 -25.74 -6.01
N GLN A 84 20.96 -25.23 -5.74
CA GLN A 84 22.06 -26.03 -5.18
C GLN A 84 21.82 -26.45 -3.73
N ALA A 85 21.12 -25.64 -2.94
CA ALA A 85 20.77 -25.98 -1.56
C ALA A 85 19.84 -27.21 -1.46
N ASN A 86 19.16 -27.58 -2.56
CA ASN A 86 18.36 -28.80 -2.70
C ASN A 86 17.35 -29.00 -1.55
N GLY A 87 16.71 -27.91 -1.10
CA GLY A 87 15.74 -27.90 0.00
C GLY A 87 16.33 -28.13 1.40
N LYS A 88 17.66 -28.19 1.54
CA LYS A 88 18.31 -28.21 2.85
C LYS A 88 18.36 -26.80 3.44
N LEU A 89 18.24 -26.72 4.77
CA LEU A 89 18.58 -25.51 5.53
C LEU A 89 20.01 -25.11 5.14
N VAL A 90 20.18 -23.98 4.46
CA VAL A 90 21.52 -23.47 4.17
C VAL A 90 22.08 -22.98 5.49
N GLN A 91 23.03 -23.74 6.00
CA GLN A 91 23.82 -23.37 7.16
C GLN A 91 24.77 -22.26 6.71
N GLY A 92 24.36 -21.01 6.91
CA GLY A 92 25.07 -19.87 6.35
C GLY A 92 24.69 -18.54 6.99
N LEU A 93 25.65 -18.01 7.75
CA LEU A 93 25.84 -16.61 8.18
C LEU A 93 25.23 -16.17 9.52
N LEU A 94 24.31 -16.95 10.11
CA LEU A 94 24.01 -16.89 11.54
C LEU A 94 24.14 -18.32 12.08
N ASP A 95 25.18 -18.60 12.87
CA ASP A 95 25.40 -19.91 13.46
C ASP A 95 24.11 -20.39 14.17
N GLY A 96 23.51 -21.47 13.66
CA GLY A 96 22.35 -22.13 14.31
C GLY A 96 20.95 -21.79 13.79
N VAL A 97 20.78 -20.93 12.77
CA VAL A 97 19.44 -20.62 12.22
C VAL A 97 18.91 -21.80 11.38
N LYS A 98 17.80 -22.41 11.84
CA LYS A 98 17.07 -23.49 11.15
C LYS A 98 15.78 -22.97 10.51
N GLU A 99 15.86 -21.95 9.66
CA GLU A 99 14.70 -21.38 8.95
C GLU A 99 14.76 -21.65 7.44
N PRO A 100 13.61 -21.79 6.75
CA PRO A 100 13.59 -21.90 5.28
C PRO A 100 14.22 -20.68 4.62
N LEU A 101 14.90 -20.91 3.49
CA LEU A 101 15.53 -19.85 2.69
C LEU A 101 14.52 -18.77 2.32
N PRO A 102 14.85 -17.47 2.52
CA PRO A 102 14.02 -16.38 2.05
C PRO A 102 13.86 -16.40 0.54
N LYS A 103 12.76 -15.83 0.05
CA LYS A 103 12.48 -15.73 -1.38
C LYS A 103 12.74 -14.32 -1.87
N PHE A 104 13.32 -14.23 -3.06
CA PHE A 104 13.61 -12.96 -3.73
C PHE A 104 12.83 -12.88 -5.03
N HIS A 105 12.33 -11.69 -5.34
CA HIS A 105 11.45 -11.49 -6.47
C HIS A 105 11.80 -10.20 -7.26
N PRO A 106 11.53 -10.16 -8.57
CA PRO A 106 11.78 -8.98 -9.40
C PRO A 106 10.67 -7.95 -9.29
N GLU A 107 11.00 -6.72 -8.91
CA GLU A 107 10.07 -5.57 -8.96
C GLU A 107 10.21 -4.75 -10.25
N PHE A 108 9.35 -3.73 -10.44
CA PHE A 108 9.33 -2.90 -11.65
C PHE A 108 10.71 -2.33 -12.02
N GLY A 109 11.43 -1.76 -11.05
CA GLY A 109 12.75 -1.19 -11.29
C GLY A 109 13.80 -2.28 -11.47
N ARG A 110 14.64 -2.16 -12.51
CA ARG A 110 15.80 -3.06 -12.73
C ARG A 110 16.90 -2.91 -11.67
N PHE A 111 16.70 -1.99 -10.74
CA PHE A 111 17.52 -1.73 -9.57
C PHE A 111 16.82 -2.09 -8.26
N MET A 112 15.65 -2.72 -8.31
CA MET A 112 14.91 -3.09 -7.10
C MET A 112 15.14 -4.57 -6.76
N LEU A 113 14.93 -4.96 -5.51
CA LEU A 113 14.72 -6.35 -5.13
C LEU A 113 13.56 -6.40 -4.15
N GLU A 114 12.65 -7.35 -4.29
CA GLU A 114 11.66 -7.67 -3.26
C GLU A 114 12.13 -8.94 -2.53
N ALA A 115 12.02 -8.98 -1.21
CA ALA A 115 12.31 -10.18 -0.43
C ALA A 115 11.23 -10.48 0.61
N THR A 116 10.90 -11.77 0.74
CA THR A 116 9.87 -12.31 1.65
C THR A 116 10.45 -13.46 2.49
N PRO A 117 9.85 -13.80 3.64
CA PRO A 117 10.30 -14.96 4.39
C PRO A 117 10.10 -16.25 3.58
N GLY A 118 10.92 -17.27 3.81
CA GLY A 118 10.87 -18.52 3.05
C GLY A 118 9.53 -19.26 3.16
N GLN A 119 8.87 -19.08 4.30
CA GLN A 119 7.53 -19.55 4.60
C GLN A 119 6.77 -18.46 5.37
N PRO A 120 5.43 -18.44 5.30
CA PRO A 120 4.66 -17.48 6.09
C PRO A 120 4.84 -17.72 7.60
N TRP A 121 4.84 -16.64 8.36
CA TRP A 121 4.89 -16.62 9.81
C TRP A 121 3.61 -17.21 10.44
N GLY A 122 3.78 -17.87 11.57
CA GLY A 122 2.69 -18.31 12.42
C GLY A 122 2.11 -17.18 13.28
N ILE A 123 1.27 -17.57 14.24
CA ILE A 123 0.63 -16.65 15.20
C ILE A 123 1.30 -16.64 16.58
N GLY A 124 2.30 -17.50 16.80
CA GLY A 124 3.02 -17.55 18.06
C GLY A 124 3.80 -16.25 18.27
N PHE A 125 3.85 -15.77 19.52
CA PHE A 125 4.59 -14.55 19.84
C PHE A 125 6.09 -14.70 19.58
N GLU A 126 6.65 -15.92 19.71
CA GLU A 126 8.02 -16.23 19.31
C GLU A 126 8.31 -15.96 17.83
N ASP A 127 7.33 -16.18 16.93
CA ASP A 127 7.51 -15.91 15.51
C ASP A 127 7.58 -14.42 15.21
N LEU A 128 6.93 -13.57 16.04
CA LEU A 128 7.02 -12.11 15.90
C LEU A 128 8.45 -11.60 16.15
N LEU A 129 9.21 -12.28 17.00
CA LEU A 129 10.58 -11.90 17.33
C LEU A 129 11.61 -12.31 16.26
N LYS A 130 11.24 -13.24 15.36
CA LYS A 130 12.11 -13.72 14.27
C LYS A 130 12.12 -12.79 13.06
N VAL A 131 11.13 -11.90 12.96
CA VAL A 131 10.91 -11.03 11.79
C VAL A 131 12.15 -10.17 11.51
N GLU A 132 12.68 -9.50 12.53
CA GLU A 132 13.85 -8.64 12.39
C GLU A 132 15.11 -9.41 11.97
N SER A 133 15.40 -10.53 12.66
CA SER A 133 16.55 -11.38 12.29
C SER A 133 16.42 -11.94 10.88
N ASN A 134 15.21 -12.24 10.43
CA ASN A 134 14.96 -12.75 9.09
C ASN A 134 15.11 -11.64 8.03
N MET A 135 14.67 -10.40 8.29
CA MET A 135 14.94 -9.25 7.43
C MET A 135 16.45 -8.97 7.32
N LYS A 136 17.18 -8.98 8.44
CA LYS A 136 18.65 -8.87 8.47
C LYS A 136 19.31 -9.97 7.64
N TRP A 137 18.83 -11.20 7.76
CA TRP A 137 19.34 -12.33 6.98
C TRP A 137 19.08 -12.18 5.47
N ARG A 138 17.89 -11.69 5.07
CA ARG A 138 17.59 -11.36 3.66
C ARG A 138 18.57 -10.35 3.10
N ARG A 139 18.88 -9.30 3.85
CA ARG A 139 19.86 -8.27 3.44
C ARG A 139 21.26 -8.84 3.25
N VAL A 140 21.70 -9.69 4.19
CA VAL A 140 23.00 -10.38 4.11
C VAL A 140 23.07 -11.30 2.90
N ILE A 141 22.03 -12.10 2.66
CA ILE A 141 21.94 -12.95 1.47
C ILE A 141 22.00 -12.09 0.20
N ALA A 142 21.18 -11.06 0.09
CA ALA A 142 21.17 -10.18 -1.08
C ALA A 142 22.56 -9.58 -1.37
N LYS A 143 23.24 -9.04 -0.35
CA LYS A 143 24.58 -8.45 -0.49
C LYS A 143 25.62 -9.48 -0.97
N LYS A 144 25.52 -10.75 -0.57
CA LYS A 144 26.43 -11.82 -1.00
C LYS A 144 26.41 -12.05 -2.53
N HIS A 145 25.26 -11.79 -3.17
CA HIS A 145 25.07 -11.94 -4.62
C HIS A 145 25.31 -10.64 -5.41
N MET A 146 25.70 -9.56 -4.74
CA MET A 146 26.00 -8.27 -5.34
C MET A 146 27.50 -8.09 -5.62
N ALA A 147 27.85 -7.14 -6.49
CA ALA A 147 29.24 -6.73 -6.64
C ALA A 147 29.78 -6.11 -5.33
N PRO A 148 31.11 -6.08 -5.12
CA PRO A 148 31.70 -5.55 -3.88
C PRO A 148 31.22 -4.13 -3.55
N ASN A 149 31.05 -3.29 -4.58
CA ASN A 149 30.64 -1.89 -4.46
C ASN A 149 29.11 -1.69 -4.57
N GLU A 150 28.32 -2.76 -4.59
CA GLU A 150 26.85 -2.70 -4.67
C GLU A 150 26.20 -3.05 -3.34
N TYR A 151 25.17 -2.31 -2.93
CA TYR A 151 24.52 -2.48 -1.63
C TYR A 151 22.99 -2.51 -1.77
N PRO A 152 22.31 -3.41 -1.02
CA PRO A 152 20.86 -3.35 -0.85
C PRO A 152 20.52 -2.31 0.23
N ILE A 153 19.93 -1.19 -0.15
CA ILE A 153 19.47 -0.16 0.78
C ILE A 153 17.95 -0.09 0.81
N THR A 154 17.39 0.24 1.97
CA THR A 154 15.95 0.41 2.17
C THR A 154 15.61 1.89 2.25
N LEU A 155 15.57 2.53 1.08
CA LEU A 155 15.03 3.87 0.88
C LEU A 155 13.79 3.76 -0.01
N THR A 156 12.75 4.53 0.31
CA THR A 156 11.52 4.51 -0.48
C THR A 156 11.74 4.95 -1.91
N THR A 157 12.50 6.01 -2.17
CA THR A 157 12.79 6.44 -3.54
C THR A 157 14.26 6.84 -3.62
N PHE A 158 14.91 6.53 -4.75
CA PHE A 158 16.27 7.00 -4.99
C PHE A 158 16.28 8.54 -5.18
N PRO A 159 16.99 9.31 -4.33
CA PRO A 159 16.87 10.78 -4.29
C PRO A 159 17.09 11.48 -5.63
N ARG A 160 18.03 10.98 -6.45
CA ARG A 160 18.42 11.56 -7.73
C ARG A 160 17.93 10.77 -8.96
N LEU A 161 16.89 9.95 -8.82
CA LEU A 161 16.31 9.24 -9.98
C LEU A 161 15.88 10.26 -11.04
N GLY A 162 16.35 10.11 -12.28
CA GLY A 162 15.93 10.94 -13.42
C GLY A 162 16.59 12.32 -13.50
N THR A 163 17.71 12.55 -12.81
CA THR A 163 18.52 13.75 -12.99
C THR A 163 19.33 13.67 -14.31
N LYS A 164 19.92 14.79 -14.76
CA LYS A 164 20.62 14.87 -16.07
C LYS A 164 22.01 14.22 -16.05
N ASP A 165 22.59 14.07 -14.86
CA ASP A 165 23.86 13.39 -14.60
C ASP A 165 23.68 11.87 -14.50
N ASP A 166 24.80 11.15 -14.41
CA ASP A 166 24.81 9.68 -14.39
C ASP A 166 24.21 9.13 -13.07
N PHE A 167 22.95 8.71 -13.09
CA PHE A 167 22.23 8.16 -11.93
C PHE A 167 22.03 6.62 -11.98
N THR A 168 22.46 5.93 -13.05
CA THR A 168 22.38 4.47 -13.17
C THR A 168 23.73 3.83 -13.51
N TYR A 169 23.90 2.56 -13.17
CA TYR A 169 25.06 1.78 -13.56
C TYR A 169 24.64 0.38 -14.06
N PRO A 170 24.96 0.00 -15.31
CA PRO A 170 25.53 0.85 -16.37
C PRO A 170 24.62 2.02 -16.75
N SER A 171 25.19 3.01 -17.42
CA SER A 171 24.47 4.18 -17.92
C SER A 171 23.86 3.89 -19.30
N TYR A 172 22.67 4.41 -19.55
CA TYR A 172 21.95 4.26 -20.82
C TYR A 172 21.44 5.62 -21.31
N PRO A 173 21.31 5.82 -22.65
CA PRO A 173 20.70 7.03 -23.19
C PRO A 173 19.29 7.23 -22.63
N LEU A 174 18.97 8.46 -22.23
CA LEU A 174 17.62 8.80 -21.76
C LEU A 174 16.59 8.59 -22.87
N SER A 175 15.36 8.28 -22.46
CA SER A 175 14.25 7.90 -23.34
C SER A 175 14.38 6.50 -23.94
N GLY A 176 13.28 6.07 -24.56
CA GLY A 176 13.14 4.75 -25.15
C GLY A 176 11.72 4.54 -25.68
N GLY A 177 11.50 3.46 -26.42
CA GLY A 177 10.22 3.19 -27.09
C GLY A 177 9.06 2.91 -26.13
N ALA A 178 9.35 2.32 -24.97
CA ALA A 178 8.35 1.92 -23.98
C ALA A 178 7.89 3.12 -23.13
N LEU A 179 8.79 3.70 -22.34
CA LEU A 179 8.49 4.76 -21.38
C LEU A 179 8.38 6.13 -22.07
N ARG A 180 9.19 6.41 -23.10
CA ARG A 180 9.29 7.71 -23.79
C ARG A 180 9.55 8.89 -22.85
N SER A 181 10.17 8.63 -21.72
CA SER A 181 10.53 9.65 -20.74
C SER A 181 11.63 10.54 -21.28
N GLN A 182 11.68 11.80 -20.86
CA GLN A 182 12.85 12.65 -21.08
C GLN A 182 13.91 12.49 -19.97
N PHE A 183 13.58 11.79 -18.88
CA PHE A 183 14.40 11.73 -17.66
C PHE A 183 14.97 10.34 -17.37
N VAL A 184 14.35 9.26 -17.84
CA VAL A 184 14.81 7.89 -17.59
C VAL A 184 14.92 7.08 -18.89
N PRO A 185 15.90 6.16 -18.97
CA PRO A 185 15.98 5.17 -20.05
C PRO A 185 14.89 4.10 -19.90
N ASP A 186 14.63 3.30 -20.93
CA ASP A 186 13.73 2.13 -20.81
C ASP A 186 14.33 1.03 -19.93
N GLU A 187 15.66 0.93 -19.90
CA GLU A 187 16.44 -0.04 -19.10
C GLU A 187 16.31 0.18 -17.58
N ILE A 188 15.70 1.30 -17.16
CA ILE A 188 15.29 1.51 -15.77
C ILE A 188 14.25 0.48 -15.33
N ALA A 189 13.47 -0.06 -16.28
CA ALA A 189 12.49 -1.09 -16.04
C ALA A 189 13.11 -2.49 -16.13
N ASN A 190 12.61 -3.39 -15.30
CA ASN A 190 12.96 -4.79 -15.30
C ASN A 190 12.78 -5.40 -16.71
N PRO A 191 13.73 -6.26 -17.16
CA PRO A 191 13.72 -6.81 -18.52
C PRO A 191 12.54 -7.75 -18.81
N HIS A 192 11.87 -8.28 -17.79
CA HIS A 192 10.69 -9.11 -17.96
C HIS A 192 9.59 -8.32 -18.65
N ILE A 193 9.13 -8.84 -19.79
CA ILE A 193 8.33 -8.09 -20.77
C ILE A 193 7.04 -7.46 -20.21
N ARG A 194 6.48 -8.04 -19.15
CA ARG A 194 5.35 -7.48 -18.37
C ARG A 194 5.54 -6.00 -18.04
N PHE A 195 6.72 -5.59 -17.55
CA PHE A 195 6.96 -4.24 -17.04
C PHE A 195 7.04 -3.16 -18.12
N PRO A 196 7.85 -3.29 -19.19
CA PRO A 196 7.84 -2.33 -20.28
C PRO A 196 6.50 -2.30 -21.02
N THR A 197 5.82 -3.45 -21.20
CA THR A 197 4.45 -3.48 -21.77
C THR A 197 3.47 -2.70 -20.91
N LEU A 198 3.51 -2.86 -19.58
CA LEU A 198 2.66 -2.11 -18.65
C LEU A 198 2.86 -0.60 -18.80
N ALA A 199 4.12 -0.14 -18.80
CA ALA A 199 4.44 1.29 -18.99
C ALA A 199 3.95 1.82 -20.34
N ALA A 200 4.23 1.09 -21.43
CA ALA A 200 3.85 1.47 -22.78
C ALA A 200 2.31 1.51 -22.96
N ASN A 201 1.60 0.50 -22.45
CA ASN A 201 0.15 0.41 -22.60
C ASN A 201 -0.59 1.43 -21.73
N ILE A 202 -0.08 1.76 -20.52
CA ILE A 202 -0.62 2.86 -19.71
C ILE A 202 -0.52 4.18 -20.49
N ARG A 203 0.66 4.53 -21.01
CA ARG A 203 0.87 5.75 -21.81
C ARG A 203 -0.04 5.78 -23.03
N SER A 204 -0.09 4.68 -23.78
CA SER A 204 -0.90 4.59 -25.00
C SER A 204 -2.39 4.68 -24.73
N ARG A 205 -2.89 4.02 -23.66
CA ARG A 205 -4.30 4.14 -23.21
C ARG A 205 -4.64 5.56 -22.80
N ARG A 206 -3.77 6.18 -22.00
CA ARG A 206 -3.94 7.54 -21.51
C ARG A 206 -3.97 8.57 -22.65
N GLY A 207 -3.29 8.27 -23.76
CA GLY A 207 -3.15 9.15 -24.93
C GLY A 207 -2.17 10.31 -24.72
N ARG A 208 -1.41 10.28 -23.62
CA ARG A 208 -0.36 11.23 -23.21
C ARG A 208 0.53 10.55 -22.17
N LYS A 209 1.69 11.14 -21.84
CA LYS A 209 2.51 10.61 -20.75
C LYS A 209 1.77 10.67 -19.41
N VAL A 210 2.16 9.79 -18.49
CA VAL A 210 1.85 10.00 -17.07
C VAL A 210 2.53 11.28 -16.62
N ARG A 211 1.94 11.98 -15.65
CA ARG A 211 2.45 13.26 -15.18
C ARG A 211 2.40 13.29 -13.67
N LEU A 212 3.55 13.50 -13.05
CA LEU A 212 3.67 13.72 -11.62
C LEU A 212 4.19 15.15 -11.46
N ASN A 213 3.43 15.96 -10.73
CA ASN A 213 3.87 17.29 -10.33
C ASN A 213 3.89 17.28 -8.82
N VAL A 214 5.09 17.29 -8.23
CA VAL A 214 5.28 17.24 -6.78
C VAL A 214 5.69 18.63 -6.30
N PRO A 215 4.99 19.25 -5.33
CA PRO A 215 5.34 20.58 -4.85
C PRO A 215 6.81 20.62 -4.41
N VAL A 216 7.57 21.58 -4.93
CA VAL A 216 8.96 21.75 -4.51
C VAL A 216 8.99 22.33 -3.09
N PHE A 217 9.93 21.89 -2.25
CA PHE A 217 10.17 22.53 -0.97
C PHE A 217 10.64 23.97 -1.22
N ARG A 218 10.08 24.95 -0.51
CA ARG A 218 10.47 26.35 -0.64
C ARG A 218 11.38 26.74 0.53
N ASP A 219 12.68 26.63 0.31
CA ASP A 219 13.71 27.14 1.21
C ASP A 219 14.09 28.59 0.81
N THR A 220 15.03 29.17 1.55
CA THR A 220 15.47 30.56 1.52
C THR A 220 15.92 31.02 0.13
N ASN A 221 16.68 30.18 -0.57
CA ASN A 221 17.23 30.44 -1.90
C ASN A 221 16.55 29.63 -3.00
N THR A 222 15.46 28.92 -2.71
CA THR A 222 14.68 28.24 -3.76
C THR A 222 14.11 29.30 -4.71
N PRO A 223 14.38 29.21 -6.03
CA PRO A 223 13.83 30.18 -6.98
C PRO A 223 12.30 30.23 -6.86
N TRP A 224 11.74 31.44 -6.77
CA TRP A 224 10.29 31.61 -6.65
C TRP A 224 9.77 32.69 -7.62
N PRO A 225 8.83 32.37 -8.52
CA PRO A 225 8.25 31.04 -8.72
C PRO A 225 9.27 30.01 -9.23
N PHE A 226 9.15 28.77 -8.76
CA PHE A 226 10.02 27.69 -9.22
C PHE A 226 9.50 27.15 -10.55
N ASN A 227 10.39 27.07 -11.54
CA ASN A 227 10.17 26.35 -12.78
C ASN A 227 11.21 25.24 -12.85
N ASP A 228 10.79 23.99 -12.95
CA ASP A 228 11.69 22.85 -12.93
C ASP A 228 12.76 22.97 -14.04
N PRO A 229 14.03 23.22 -13.68
CA PRO A 229 15.09 23.52 -14.65
C PRO A 229 15.56 22.28 -15.42
N THR A 230 15.09 21.09 -15.02
CA THR A 230 15.48 19.84 -15.66
C THR A 230 14.62 19.51 -16.87
N VAL A 231 13.44 20.12 -17.02
CA VAL A 231 12.54 19.89 -18.15
C VAL A 231 13.14 20.44 -19.45
N ASN A 232 13.15 19.62 -20.49
CA ASN A 232 13.55 20.03 -21.83
C ASN A 232 12.32 20.35 -22.69
N TYR A 233 12.03 21.64 -22.87
CA TYR A 233 10.91 22.12 -23.70
C TYR A 233 11.18 22.08 -25.21
N ASP A 234 12.41 21.78 -25.64
CA ASP A 234 12.81 21.70 -27.05
C ASP A 234 12.94 20.24 -27.53
N LEU A 235 12.54 19.26 -26.70
CA LEU A 235 12.55 17.85 -27.08
C LEU A 235 11.37 17.54 -28.03
N HIS A 236 11.66 16.81 -29.12
CA HIS A 236 10.69 16.45 -30.17
C HIS A 236 10.87 15.01 -30.66
N ASN A 237 11.38 14.12 -29.81
CA ASN A 237 11.66 12.73 -30.19
C ASN A 237 10.35 11.92 -30.30
N TRP A 238 9.36 12.27 -29.48
CA TRP A 238 8.05 11.62 -29.43
C TRP A 238 6.92 12.64 -29.51
N PRO A 239 5.73 12.26 -30.02
CA PRO A 239 4.56 13.13 -30.00
C PRO A 239 4.21 13.64 -28.59
N GLU A 240 4.43 12.83 -27.56
CA GLU A 240 4.16 13.17 -26.16
C GLU A 240 5.18 14.16 -25.56
N ASP A 241 6.28 14.48 -26.25
CA ASP A 241 7.18 15.55 -25.79
C ASP A 241 6.50 16.92 -25.86
N ASP A 242 5.44 17.07 -26.66
CA ASP A 242 4.59 18.27 -26.66
C ASP A 242 3.80 18.45 -25.36
N ASP A 243 3.67 17.43 -24.52
CA ASP A 243 2.85 17.50 -23.30
C ASP A 243 3.33 18.64 -22.39
N VAL A 244 4.64 18.85 -22.28
CA VAL A 244 5.21 19.95 -21.46
C VAL A 244 4.88 21.32 -22.02
N ARG A 245 4.87 21.46 -23.36
CA ARG A 245 4.47 22.69 -24.08
C ARG A 245 2.96 22.95 -24.01
N LYS A 246 2.17 21.90 -23.76
CA LYS A 246 0.71 21.94 -23.59
C LYS A 246 0.29 22.07 -22.11
N GLY A 247 1.22 22.39 -21.21
CA GLY A 247 0.92 22.67 -19.79
C GLY A 247 0.92 21.44 -18.88
N ALA A 248 1.63 20.37 -19.22
CA ALA A 248 1.80 19.23 -18.30
C ALA A 248 2.63 19.57 -17.05
N VAL A 249 3.54 20.56 -17.17
CA VAL A 249 4.40 21.05 -16.08
C VAL A 249 3.67 22.15 -15.31
N LYS A 250 3.59 22.00 -13.98
CA LYS A 250 3.05 23.03 -13.10
C LYS A 250 4.16 23.87 -12.51
N GLN A 251 3.95 25.19 -12.45
CA GLN A 251 4.80 26.09 -11.67
C GLN A 251 4.84 25.65 -10.20
N ASN A 252 5.98 25.82 -9.53
CA ASN A 252 6.25 25.41 -8.15
C ASN A 252 6.24 23.90 -7.90
N HIS A 253 6.43 23.10 -8.94
CA HIS A 253 6.49 21.64 -8.84
C HIS A 253 7.70 21.05 -9.56
N VAL A 254 8.24 19.98 -9.00
CA VAL A 254 9.15 19.04 -9.67
C VAL A 254 8.30 18.16 -10.58
N TYR A 255 8.64 18.12 -11.88
CA TYR A 255 7.88 17.41 -12.90
C TYR A 255 8.52 16.08 -13.30
N MET A 256 7.76 14.99 -13.27
CA MET A 256 8.23 13.67 -13.69
C MET A 256 7.21 13.03 -14.64
N ASP A 257 7.68 12.26 -15.63
CA ASP A 257 6.86 11.84 -16.78
C ASP A 257 6.87 10.33 -17.07
N ALA A 258 7.31 9.52 -16.11
CA ALA A 258 7.49 8.08 -16.30
C ALA A 258 6.98 7.24 -15.13
N MET A 259 6.59 6.00 -15.42
CA MET A 259 6.16 5.00 -14.43
C MET A 259 7.24 4.72 -13.38
N ALA A 260 8.52 4.84 -13.75
CA ALA A 260 9.66 4.61 -12.86
C ALA A 260 9.71 5.53 -11.65
N PHE A 261 9.17 6.74 -11.73
CA PHE A 261 9.14 7.67 -10.59
C PHE A 261 8.12 7.30 -9.51
N GLY A 262 7.23 6.36 -9.81
CA GLY A 262 6.29 5.80 -8.84
C GLY A 262 6.62 4.36 -8.50
N MET A 263 6.53 3.47 -9.49
CA MET A 263 6.76 2.02 -9.34
C MET A 263 8.24 1.67 -9.15
N GLY A 264 9.16 2.62 -9.32
CA GLY A 264 10.55 2.50 -8.87
C GLY A 264 10.76 2.86 -7.40
N SER A 265 9.67 2.96 -6.61
CA SER A 265 9.73 3.23 -5.18
C SER A 265 9.49 1.95 -4.37
N CYS A 266 10.19 1.83 -3.25
CA CYS A 266 10.11 0.70 -2.32
C CYS A 266 9.02 0.92 -1.25
N CYS A 267 8.49 -0.16 -0.70
CA CYS A 267 7.54 -0.14 0.40
C CYS A 267 7.62 -1.35 1.32
N LEU A 268 6.92 -1.24 2.47
CA LEU A 268 6.67 -2.34 3.38
C LEU A 268 5.22 -2.81 3.19
N GLN A 269 5.03 -4.08 2.84
CA GLN A 269 3.70 -4.67 2.68
C GLN A 269 3.51 -5.86 3.62
N ILE A 270 2.32 -6.00 4.21
CA ILE A 270 2.00 -7.10 5.12
C ILE A 270 0.78 -7.85 4.59
N THR A 271 0.93 -9.14 4.33
CA THR A 271 -0.18 -10.01 3.91
C THR A 271 -0.60 -10.93 5.04
N PHE A 272 -1.89 -10.90 5.39
CA PHE A 272 -2.53 -11.82 6.33
C PHE A 272 -3.34 -12.88 5.57
N GLN A 273 -3.08 -14.15 5.81
CA GLN A 273 -3.95 -15.24 5.44
C GLN A 273 -4.95 -15.50 6.55
N CYS A 274 -6.21 -15.16 6.29
CA CYS A 274 -7.30 -15.19 7.24
C CYS A 274 -7.87 -16.61 7.40
N LYS A 275 -8.56 -16.85 8.51
CA LYS A 275 -9.22 -18.12 8.83
C LYS A 275 -10.20 -18.56 7.74
N ASN A 276 -11.00 -17.62 7.26
CA ASN A 276 -12.00 -17.81 6.24
C ASN A 276 -12.33 -16.46 5.59
N ILE A 277 -13.25 -16.46 4.64
CA ILE A 277 -13.64 -15.24 3.95
C ILE A 277 -14.27 -14.19 4.86
N LYS A 278 -15.03 -14.59 5.89
CA LYS A 278 -15.70 -13.65 6.80
C LYS A 278 -14.67 -12.83 7.57
N GLU A 279 -13.64 -13.50 8.11
CA GLU A 279 -12.52 -12.82 8.76
C GLU A 279 -11.73 -11.95 7.77
N GLY A 280 -11.49 -12.44 6.55
CA GLY A 280 -10.79 -11.65 5.53
C GLY A 280 -11.53 -10.37 5.13
N ARG A 281 -12.84 -10.44 4.94
CA ARG A 281 -13.65 -9.25 4.63
C ARG A 281 -13.70 -8.28 5.81
N ARG A 282 -13.77 -8.81 7.03
CA ARG A 282 -13.69 -7.99 8.25
C ARG A 282 -12.35 -7.27 8.35
N LEU A 283 -11.23 -7.97 8.22
CA LEU A 283 -9.90 -7.34 8.29
C LEU A 283 -9.69 -6.34 7.15
N TYR A 284 -10.13 -6.64 5.93
CA TYR A 284 -10.07 -5.69 4.82
C TYR A 284 -10.74 -4.35 5.18
N ASP A 285 -11.93 -4.41 5.77
CA ASP A 285 -12.67 -3.23 6.17
C ASP A 285 -12.04 -2.49 7.34
N GLN A 286 -11.72 -3.21 8.41
CA GLN A 286 -11.23 -2.61 9.66
C GLN A 286 -9.81 -2.05 9.53
N LEU A 287 -9.00 -2.56 8.60
CA LEU A 287 -7.65 -2.04 8.33
C LEU A 287 -7.65 -0.82 7.40
N SER A 288 -8.71 -0.58 6.63
CA SER A 288 -8.75 0.52 5.66
C SER A 288 -8.57 1.91 6.31
N PRO A 289 -9.21 2.25 7.44
CA PRO A 289 -8.98 3.52 8.16
C PRO A 289 -7.56 3.68 8.72
N LEU A 290 -6.83 2.58 8.96
CA LEU A 290 -5.44 2.63 9.44
C LEU A 290 -4.46 2.99 8.31
N GLY A 291 -4.85 2.81 7.05
CA GLY A 291 -3.99 3.08 5.90
C GLY A 291 -3.31 4.46 5.90
N PRO A 292 -4.07 5.58 5.96
CA PRO A 292 -3.49 6.92 5.99
C PRO A 292 -2.69 7.22 7.27
N ILE A 293 -3.08 6.62 8.40
CA ILE A 293 -2.38 6.77 9.69
C ILE A 293 -0.98 6.17 9.58
N MET A 294 -0.89 4.94 9.06
CA MET A 294 0.39 4.27 8.86
C MET A 294 1.21 4.92 7.76
N LEU A 295 0.60 5.47 6.71
CA LEU A 295 1.29 6.24 5.67
C LEU A 295 2.02 7.45 6.27
N ALA A 296 1.34 8.23 7.12
CA ALA A 296 1.94 9.39 7.80
C ALA A 296 3.01 8.98 8.83
N LEU A 297 2.75 7.95 9.64
CA LEU A 297 3.72 7.44 10.63
C LEU A 297 5.02 6.92 10.02
N THR A 298 4.93 6.34 8.82
CA THR A 298 6.07 5.71 8.14
C THR A 298 6.77 6.65 7.16
N ALA A 299 6.36 7.92 7.07
CA ALA A 299 6.80 8.85 6.04
C ALA A 299 8.33 8.85 5.82
N ALA A 300 8.76 8.61 4.56
CA ALA A 300 10.16 8.39 4.21
C ALA A 300 10.58 8.96 2.84
N THR A 301 9.77 9.81 2.21
CA THR A 301 10.01 10.30 0.83
C THR A 301 9.96 11.82 0.69
N PRO A 302 11.02 12.54 1.12
CA PRO A 302 11.07 14.01 1.03
C PRO A 302 11.87 14.54 -0.18
N ILE A 303 12.39 13.66 -1.05
CA ILE A 303 13.20 14.03 -2.21
C ILE A 303 12.68 13.35 -3.48
N TYR A 304 12.52 14.12 -4.55
CA TYR A 304 12.30 13.60 -5.89
C TYR A 304 13.21 14.29 -6.90
N LYS A 305 13.82 13.50 -7.79
CA LYS A 305 14.59 13.98 -8.95
C LYS A 305 15.64 15.05 -8.59
N GLY A 306 16.33 14.85 -7.46
CA GLY A 306 17.37 15.74 -6.97
C GLY A 306 16.85 17.03 -6.33
N PHE A 307 15.58 17.10 -5.93
CA PHE A 307 15.01 18.24 -5.21
C PHE A 307 14.30 17.81 -3.94
N LEU A 308 14.47 18.57 -2.85
CA LEU A 308 13.56 18.50 -1.71
C LEU A 308 12.16 18.89 -2.17
N VAL A 309 11.16 18.11 -1.75
CA VAL A 309 9.74 18.34 -2.03
C VAL A 309 8.97 18.64 -0.76
N ASP A 310 7.83 19.31 -0.90
CA ASP A 310 6.94 19.70 0.20
C ASP A 310 5.85 18.63 0.47
N THR A 311 6.29 17.38 0.50
CA THR A 311 5.54 16.17 0.86
C THR A 311 6.53 15.17 1.46
N ASP A 312 6.04 14.24 2.26
CA ASP A 312 6.91 13.26 2.95
C ASP A 312 6.63 11.80 2.57
N VAL A 313 5.68 11.52 1.69
CA VAL A 313 5.25 10.15 1.32
C VAL A 313 5.13 9.98 -0.20
N ARG A 314 5.16 8.72 -0.68
CA ARG A 314 5.19 8.38 -2.12
C ARG A 314 3.83 8.20 -2.80
N TRP A 315 2.73 8.14 -2.03
CA TRP A 315 1.49 7.47 -2.46
C TRP A 315 0.84 8.11 -3.69
N ASN A 316 0.75 9.44 -3.75
CA ASN A 316 0.20 10.16 -4.89
C ASN A 316 1.12 10.09 -6.12
N GLN A 317 2.42 9.97 -5.91
CA GLN A 317 3.42 9.86 -6.96
C GLN A 317 3.29 8.51 -7.65
N ILE A 318 3.22 7.41 -6.90
CA ILE A 318 2.95 6.09 -7.47
C ILE A 318 1.55 6.00 -8.10
N SER A 319 0.54 6.62 -7.47
CA SER A 319 -0.82 6.74 -8.04
C SER A 319 -0.83 7.36 -9.43
N ASN A 320 -0.12 8.49 -9.59
CA ASN A 320 -0.02 9.23 -10.85
C ASN A 320 0.89 8.54 -11.89
N ALA A 321 1.91 7.80 -11.44
CA ALA A 321 2.85 7.07 -12.30
C ALA A 321 2.21 5.91 -13.08
N VAL A 322 1.05 5.43 -12.65
CA VAL A 322 0.27 4.38 -13.34
C VAL A 322 -1.16 4.79 -13.67
N ASP A 323 -1.46 6.08 -13.62
CA ASP A 323 -2.78 6.59 -13.97
C ASP A 323 -3.00 6.52 -15.49
N CYS A 324 -3.72 5.48 -15.92
CA CYS A 324 -4.05 5.28 -17.32
C CYS A 324 -5.33 6.01 -17.78
N ARG A 325 -5.98 6.83 -16.93
CA ARG A 325 -7.25 7.47 -17.26
C ARG A 325 -7.15 8.40 -18.47
N THR A 326 -8.09 8.28 -19.41
CA THR A 326 -8.18 9.16 -20.57
C THR A 326 -8.68 10.56 -20.16
N PRO A 327 -8.57 11.58 -21.04
CA PRO A 327 -9.19 12.87 -20.80
C PRO A 327 -10.72 12.82 -20.59
N GLU A 328 -11.42 11.85 -21.19
CA GLU A 328 -12.87 11.69 -20.96
C GLU A 328 -13.14 11.11 -19.56
N GLU A 329 -12.38 10.09 -19.14
CA GLU A 329 -12.48 9.49 -17.80
C GLU A 329 -12.10 10.48 -16.68
N LEU A 330 -11.17 11.40 -16.95
CA LEU A 330 -10.80 12.50 -16.05
C LEU A 330 -11.84 13.65 -16.03
N GLY A 331 -12.81 13.64 -16.94
CA GLY A 331 -13.78 14.73 -17.10
C GLY A 331 -13.22 15.99 -17.78
N GLU A 332 -12.01 15.94 -18.32
CA GLU A 332 -11.41 17.02 -19.13
C GLU A 332 -12.14 17.17 -20.48
N LYS A 333 -12.76 16.10 -20.97
CA LYS A 333 -13.62 16.06 -22.17
C LYS A 333 -14.96 15.38 -21.88
N PRO A 334 -16.03 15.68 -22.65
CA PRO A 334 -17.27 14.92 -22.58
C PRO A 334 -17.06 13.44 -22.95
N LEU A 335 -17.80 12.54 -22.30
CA LEU A 335 -17.79 11.11 -22.64
C LEU A 335 -18.36 10.92 -24.06
N LYS A 336 -17.58 10.27 -24.93
CA LYS A 336 -17.94 9.87 -26.28
C LYS A 336 -17.50 8.45 -26.59
N ASN A 337 -16.31 8.08 -26.13
CA ASN A 337 -15.68 6.78 -26.37
C ASN A 337 -15.54 5.96 -25.08
N ASP A 338 -15.35 6.62 -23.94
CA ASP A 338 -15.24 5.99 -22.63
C ASP A 338 -16.60 5.87 -21.94
N ARG A 339 -16.75 4.86 -21.09
CA ARG A 339 -18.03 4.52 -20.44
C ARG A 339 -18.35 5.39 -19.23
N TRP A 340 -17.31 5.84 -18.51
CA TRP A 340 -17.47 6.48 -17.20
C TRP A 340 -16.46 7.59 -16.98
N ARG A 341 -16.83 8.55 -16.14
CA ARG A 341 -15.86 9.40 -15.44
C ARG A 341 -15.37 8.64 -14.22
N ILE A 342 -14.06 8.53 -14.03
CA ILE A 342 -13.49 7.72 -12.96
C ILE A 342 -12.69 8.61 -12.00
N PRO A 343 -13.14 8.76 -10.74
CA PRO A 343 -12.58 9.77 -9.82
C PRO A 343 -11.16 9.46 -9.38
N LYS A 344 -10.81 8.17 -9.26
CA LYS A 344 -9.53 7.70 -8.74
C LYS A 344 -8.69 7.03 -9.83
N SER A 345 -7.36 7.13 -9.73
CA SER A 345 -6.44 6.25 -10.47
C SER A 345 -6.72 4.79 -10.11
N ARG A 346 -6.23 3.85 -10.92
CA ARG A 346 -6.28 2.42 -10.59
C ARG A 346 -5.34 2.05 -9.44
N TYR A 347 -4.35 2.92 -9.18
CA TYR A 347 -3.59 2.91 -7.94
C TYR A 347 -4.13 4.03 -7.05
N ALA A 348 -4.87 3.71 -6.00
CA ALA A 348 -5.56 4.72 -5.16
C ALA A 348 -6.03 4.14 -3.83
N SER A 349 -6.66 4.94 -2.99
CA SER A 349 -7.32 4.42 -1.79
C SER A 349 -8.49 3.48 -2.13
N ASN A 350 -8.82 2.55 -1.22
CA ASN A 350 -9.99 1.68 -1.30
C ASN A 350 -11.28 2.48 -1.57
N SER A 351 -12.16 1.93 -2.43
CA SER A 351 -13.45 2.55 -2.79
C SER A 351 -14.65 1.84 -2.18
N THR A 352 -14.45 0.70 -1.52
CA THR A 352 -15.52 -0.15 -0.99
C THR A 352 -15.19 -0.67 0.38
N TYR A 353 -16.20 -0.85 1.22
CA TYR A 353 -16.20 -1.82 2.31
C TYR A 353 -16.92 -3.08 1.85
N ILE A 354 -16.44 -4.24 2.29
CA ILE A 354 -16.88 -5.53 1.79
C ILE A 354 -17.36 -6.48 2.88
N SER A 355 -17.26 -6.19 4.17
CA SER A 355 -17.72 -7.09 5.24
C SER A 355 -19.25 -7.08 5.39
N GLN A 356 -19.86 -8.22 5.70
CA GLN A 356 -21.27 -8.30 6.12
C GLN A 356 -21.41 -7.98 7.63
N ASP A 357 -20.65 -7.00 8.13
CA ASP A 357 -20.71 -6.57 9.52
C ASP A 357 -22.01 -5.80 9.77
N PRO A 358 -22.82 -6.14 10.78
CA PRO A 358 -24.07 -5.42 11.06
C PRO A 358 -23.86 -3.95 11.44
N ARG A 359 -22.63 -3.54 11.77
CA ARG A 359 -22.26 -2.15 12.07
C ARG A 359 -21.90 -1.34 10.82
N LEU A 360 -21.74 -1.99 9.66
CA LEU A 360 -21.46 -1.31 8.40
C LEU A 360 -22.71 -0.57 7.93
N ARG A 361 -22.68 0.76 8.07
CA ARG A 361 -23.77 1.65 7.69
C ARG A 361 -23.67 2.02 6.20
N PRO A 362 -24.79 2.10 5.46
CA PRO A 362 -24.79 2.58 4.07
C PRO A 362 -24.10 3.93 3.88
N GLU A 363 -24.22 4.82 4.86
CA GLU A 363 -23.60 6.14 4.86
C GLU A 363 -22.06 6.11 4.92
N TYR A 364 -21.45 4.97 5.23
CA TYR A 364 -20.00 4.84 5.13
C TYR A 364 -19.52 4.59 3.70
N MET A 365 -20.41 4.17 2.79
CA MET A 365 -20.05 3.86 1.42
C MET A 365 -19.77 5.12 0.61
N ASP A 366 -19.03 4.97 -0.49
CA ASP A 366 -18.77 6.06 -1.43
C ASP A 366 -20.03 6.28 -2.30
N PRO A 367 -20.70 7.45 -2.21
CA PRO A 367 -21.91 7.72 -3.00
C PRO A 367 -21.63 7.85 -4.50
N ASP A 368 -20.38 8.14 -4.88
CA ASP A 368 -19.96 8.34 -6.27
C ASP A 368 -19.24 7.10 -6.84
N LEU A 369 -19.44 5.93 -6.22
CA LEU A 369 -18.82 4.68 -6.64
C LEU A 369 -19.27 4.28 -8.04
N VAL A 370 -18.32 4.27 -8.97
CA VAL A 370 -18.54 3.78 -10.34
C VAL A 370 -18.48 2.26 -10.35
N ILE A 371 -19.54 1.61 -10.83
CA ILE A 371 -19.60 0.16 -11.03
C ILE A 371 -20.12 -0.20 -12.42
N ASP A 372 -19.77 -1.39 -12.87
CA ASP A 372 -20.40 -2.02 -14.03
C ASP A 372 -21.58 -2.91 -13.57
N GLU A 373 -22.81 -2.42 -13.76
CA GLU A 373 -24.04 -3.07 -13.26
C GLU A 373 -24.28 -4.45 -13.87
N ASP A 374 -23.86 -4.67 -15.13
CA ASP A 374 -24.00 -5.97 -15.78
C ASP A 374 -23.07 -7.00 -15.13
N ILE A 375 -21.85 -6.58 -14.78
CA ILE A 375 -20.89 -7.42 -14.07
C ILE A 375 -21.39 -7.69 -12.65
N LYS A 376 -21.86 -6.66 -11.93
CA LYS A 376 -22.45 -6.83 -10.61
C LYS A 376 -23.57 -7.87 -10.64
N ARG A 377 -24.52 -7.74 -11.58
CA ARG A 377 -25.62 -8.71 -11.77
C ARG A 377 -25.09 -10.11 -12.05
N ARG A 378 -24.10 -10.27 -12.93
CA ARG A 378 -23.50 -11.59 -13.22
C ARG A 378 -22.87 -12.24 -11.99
N LEU A 379 -22.23 -11.45 -11.12
CA LEU A 379 -21.62 -11.94 -9.88
C LEU A 379 -22.70 -12.34 -8.84
N LEU A 380 -23.79 -11.56 -8.74
CA LEU A 380 -24.95 -11.89 -7.92
C LEU A 380 -25.62 -13.19 -8.38
N ASP A 381 -25.88 -13.34 -9.68
CA ASP A 381 -26.44 -14.56 -10.28
C ASP A 381 -25.50 -15.77 -10.05
N GLY A 382 -24.19 -15.52 -9.96
CA GLY A 382 -23.18 -16.50 -9.59
C GLY A 382 -23.14 -16.89 -8.11
N GLY A 383 -23.95 -16.24 -7.27
CA GLY A 383 -24.11 -16.51 -5.84
C GLY A 383 -23.15 -15.74 -4.93
N MET A 384 -22.56 -14.63 -5.39
CA MET A 384 -21.92 -13.66 -4.48
C MET A 384 -22.98 -12.77 -3.82
N ASP A 385 -22.68 -12.23 -2.64
CA ASP A 385 -23.52 -11.21 -2.02
C ASP A 385 -23.24 -9.81 -2.58
N ASP A 386 -24.15 -8.86 -2.31
CA ASP A 386 -24.16 -7.52 -2.90
C ASP A 386 -22.86 -6.73 -2.69
N LEU A 387 -22.30 -6.75 -1.48
CA LEU A 387 -21.10 -5.98 -1.15
C LEU A 387 -19.89 -6.49 -1.95
N LEU A 388 -19.73 -7.80 -2.01
CA LEU A 388 -18.60 -8.40 -2.70
C LEU A 388 -18.76 -8.33 -4.23
N ALA A 389 -19.98 -8.52 -4.74
CA ALA A 389 -20.29 -8.32 -6.16
C ALA A 389 -20.01 -6.87 -6.59
N THR A 390 -20.39 -5.90 -5.76
CA THR A 390 -20.11 -4.46 -5.97
C THR A 390 -18.61 -4.18 -6.00
N HIS A 391 -17.84 -4.76 -5.07
CA HIS A 391 -16.38 -4.61 -5.04
C HIS A 391 -15.72 -5.07 -6.34
N PHE A 392 -16.00 -6.30 -6.79
CA PHE A 392 -15.38 -6.80 -8.03
C PHE A 392 -15.91 -6.09 -9.28
N ALA A 393 -17.20 -5.72 -9.30
CA ALA A 393 -17.75 -4.91 -10.39
C ALA A 393 -17.06 -3.53 -10.50
N HIS A 394 -16.69 -2.91 -9.37
CA HIS A 394 -15.87 -1.70 -9.35
C HIS A 394 -14.47 -1.94 -9.91
N LEU A 395 -13.78 -3.00 -9.50
CA LEU A 395 -12.42 -3.30 -10.01
C LEU A 395 -12.42 -3.55 -11.53
N PHE A 396 -13.50 -4.12 -12.06
CA PHE A 396 -13.66 -4.51 -13.45
C PHE A 396 -14.09 -3.36 -14.39
N ILE A 397 -14.32 -2.15 -13.86
CA ILE A 397 -14.49 -0.95 -14.70
C ILE A 397 -13.21 -0.61 -15.47
N ARG A 398 -12.05 -1.11 -15.00
CA ARG A 398 -10.76 -0.87 -15.64
C ARG A 398 -10.59 -1.76 -16.86
N ASP A 399 -9.78 -1.29 -17.80
CA ASP A 399 -9.29 -2.15 -18.88
C ASP A 399 -8.10 -2.99 -18.39
N PRO A 400 -7.99 -4.24 -18.88
CA PRO A 400 -6.76 -5.02 -18.75
C PRO A 400 -5.63 -4.35 -19.54
N ILE A 401 -4.45 -4.24 -18.92
CA ILE A 401 -3.34 -3.45 -19.49
C ILE A 401 -2.20 -4.32 -20.01
N VAL A 402 -2.01 -5.53 -19.48
CA VAL A 402 -0.96 -6.46 -19.94
C VAL A 402 -1.60 -7.77 -20.28
N ILE A 403 -1.88 -8.01 -21.56
CA ILE A 403 -2.52 -9.23 -22.06
C ILE A 403 -1.47 -9.98 -22.88
N PHE A 404 -1.33 -11.29 -22.64
CA PHE A 404 -0.51 -12.16 -23.48
C PHE A 404 -1.38 -12.84 -24.54
N ALA A 405 -0.86 -12.98 -25.75
CA ALA A 405 -1.60 -13.56 -26.88
C ALA A 405 -1.98 -15.03 -26.62
N GLU A 406 -1.13 -15.76 -25.92
CA GLU A 406 -1.31 -17.16 -25.55
C GLU A 406 -2.49 -17.33 -24.59
N ASP A 407 -2.69 -16.38 -23.68
CA ASP A 407 -3.80 -16.39 -22.73
C ASP A 407 -5.16 -16.27 -23.44
N LEU A 408 -5.22 -15.77 -24.68
CA LEU A 408 -6.49 -15.55 -25.40
C LEU A 408 -7.01 -16.78 -26.15
N GLN A 409 -6.27 -17.89 -26.15
CA GLN A 409 -6.59 -19.07 -26.96
C GLN A 409 -7.71 -19.92 -26.36
N GLU A 410 -7.67 -20.14 -25.04
CA GLU A 410 -8.63 -20.99 -24.33
C GLU A 410 -8.91 -20.44 -22.92
N LEU A 411 -10.16 -20.54 -22.47
CA LEU A 411 -10.53 -20.25 -21.09
C LEU A 411 -10.23 -21.45 -20.19
N ASP A 412 -9.15 -21.38 -19.43
CA ASP A 412 -8.85 -22.34 -18.36
C ASP A 412 -9.37 -21.84 -17.01
N LEU A 413 -10.34 -22.56 -16.44
CA LEU A 413 -10.92 -22.26 -15.12
C LEU A 413 -10.05 -22.74 -13.94
N ASN A 414 -9.00 -23.51 -14.20
CA ASN A 414 -7.96 -23.84 -13.22
C ASN A 414 -6.82 -22.82 -13.21
N GLN A 415 -6.88 -21.80 -14.06
CA GLN A 415 -5.97 -20.67 -14.04
C GLN A 415 -6.69 -19.40 -13.57
N THR A 416 -5.89 -18.37 -13.26
CA THR A 416 -6.39 -17.08 -12.77
C THR A 416 -5.83 -15.90 -13.55
N ASN A 417 -5.16 -16.15 -14.67
CA ASN A 417 -4.48 -15.16 -15.51
C ASN A 417 -5.40 -13.99 -15.95
N HIS A 418 -6.64 -14.26 -16.38
CA HIS A 418 -7.58 -13.20 -16.79
C HIS A 418 -8.12 -12.40 -15.61
N PHE A 419 -8.48 -13.08 -14.52
CA PHE A 419 -8.88 -12.41 -13.27
C PHE A 419 -7.75 -11.53 -12.72
N GLU A 420 -6.53 -12.08 -12.64
CA GLU A 420 -5.34 -11.39 -12.14
C GLU A 420 -4.91 -10.24 -13.05
N ASN A 421 -5.25 -10.23 -14.33
CA ASN A 421 -5.02 -9.08 -15.21
C ASN A 421 -5.67 -7.81 -14.66
N LEU A 422 -6.89 -7.95 -14.12
CA LEU A 422 -7.65 -6.85 -13.53
C LEU A 422 -7.33 -6.68 -12.05
N GLN A 423 -7.30 -7.77 -11.28
CA GLN A 423 -7.05 -7.73 -9.83
C GLN A 423 -5.64 -7.21 -9.51
N SER A 424 -4.59 -7.76 -10.14
CA SER A 424 -3.21 -7.38 -9.84
C SER A 424 -2.85 -5.98 -10.33
N THR A 425 -3.66 -5.39 -11.21
CA THR A 425 -3.45 -4.02 -11.75
C THR A 425 -4.47 -2.98 -11.24
N ASN A 426 -5.25 -3.36 -10.22
CA ASN A 426 -5.87 -2.42 -9.31
C ASN A 426 -5.07 -2.45 -7.99
N TRP A 427 -4.39 -1.35 -7.68
CA TRP A 427 -3.50 -1.22 -6.54
C TRP A 427 -4.15 -0.33 -5.48
N GLN A 428 -4.87 -0.96 -4.56
CA GLN A 428 -5.46 -0.25 -3.42
C GLN A 428 -4.54 -0.27 -2.21
N HIS A 429 -4.81 0.55 -1.17
CA HIS A 429 -4.01 0.51 0.07
C HIS A 429 -4.28 -0.75 0.88
N ILE A 430 -5.50 -1.30 0.80
CA ILE A 430 -5.82 -2.66 1.24
C ILE A 430 -6.23 -3.50 0.03
N ARG A 431 -5.66 -4.70 -0.12
CA ARG A 431 -6.06 -5.64 -1.17
C ARG A 431 -6.68 -6.90 -0.59
N PHE A 432 -7.89 -7.23 -1.03
CA PHE A 432 -8.53 -8.51 -0.76
C PHE A 432 -8.10 -9.53 -1.82
N LYS A 433 -7.44 -10.62 -1.41
CA LYS A 433 -6.78 -11.59 -2.29
C LYS A 433 -7.50 -12.94 -2.21
N PRO A 434 -8.26 -13.32 -3.26
CA PRO A 434 -8.81 -14.67 -3.36
C PRO A 434 -7.71 -15.75 -3.33
N PRO A 435 -8.06 -16.99 -2.96
CA PRO A 435 -7.15 -18.13 -3.10
C PRO A 435 -6.71 -18.33 -4.56
N PRO A 436 -5.44 -18.71 -4.80
CA PRO A 436 -5.02 -19.17 -6.13
C PRO A 436 -5.72 -20.49 -6.47
N ALA A 437 -5.77 -20.82 -7.76
CA ALA A 437 -6.48 -22.01 -8.23
C ALA A 437 -5.88 -23.34 -7.73
N GLU A 438 -4.54 -23.42 -7.59
CA GLU A 438 -3.80 -24.67 -7.33
C GLU A 438 -3.10 -24.76 -5.96
N ASN A 439 -3.59 -24.06 -4.92
CA ASN A 439 -2.95 -24.18 -3.61
C ASN A 439 -3.96 -24.27 -2.46
N ASP A 440 -3.49 -24.82 -1.35
CA ASP A 440 -4.21 -24.86 -0.08
C ASP A 440 -4.37 -23.43 0.50
N ILE A 441 -3.57 -22.45 0.05
CA ILE A 441 -3.62 -21.04 0.46
C ILE A 441 -5.06 -20.50 0.58
N GLY A 442 -5.32 -19.80 1.68
CA GLY A 442 -6.63 -19.26 2.05
C GLY A 442 -6.92 -17.85 1.51
N TRP A 443 -8.03 -17.28 1.98
CA TRP A 443 -8.38 -15.87 1.72
C TRP A 443 -7.37 -14.96 2.40
N ARG A 444 -6.89 -13.94 1.70
CA ARG A 444 -5.83 -13.06 2.20
C ARG A 444 -6.24 -11.59 2.15
N VAL A 445 -5.65 -10.80 3.04
CA VAL A 445 -5.75 -9.33 3.07
C VAL A 445 -4.34 -8.78 3.11
N GLU A 446 -4.03 -7.83 2.24
CA GLU A 446 -2.70 -7.23 2.13
C GLU A 446 -2.78 -5.74 2.44
N PHE A 447 -2.00 -5.30 3.42
CA PHE A 447 -1.84 -3.91 3.86
C PHE A 447 -0.60 -3.32 3.17
N ARG A 448 -0.79 -2.28 2.35
CA ARG A 448 0.18 -1.78 1.37
C ARG A 448 0.66 -0.32 1.49
N PRO A 449 0.12 0.56 2.36
CA PRO A 449 0.44 1.97 2.30
C PRO A 449 1.80 2.33 2.91
N MET A 450 2.35 1.53 3.82
CA MET A 450 3.57 1.88 4.55
C MET A 450 4.74 2.13 3.61
N GLU A 451 5.49 3.18 3.91
CA GLU A 451 6.79 3.42 3.28
C GLU A 451 7.81 2.42 3.83
N ILE A 452 8.84 2.08 3.06
CA ILE A 452 9.93 1.26 3.60
C ILE A 452 10.79 2.10 4.55
N GLN A 453 11.24 1.49 5.64
CA GLN A 453 12.06 2.16 6.64
C GLN A 453 13.54 1.82 6.47
N MET A 454 14.45 2.69 6.94
CA MET A 454 15.89 2.54 6.74
C MET A 454 16.44 1.29 7.41
N THR A 455 16.00 0.97 8.63
CA THR A 455 16.51 -0.19 9.37
C THR A 455 15.55 -1.38 9.35
N ASP A 456 16.11 -2.59 9.47
CA ASP A 456 15.33 -3.81 9.62
C ASP A 456 14.54 -3.81 10.95
N PHE A 457 15.05 -3.15 11.99
CA PHE A 457 14.35 -2.92 13.27
C PHE A 457 13.04 -2.16 13.08
N GLU A 458 13.05 -1.03 12.35
CA GLU A 458 11.84 -0.25 12.09
C GLU A 458 10.82 -1.04 11.26
N ASN A 459 11.29 -1.71 10.19
CA ASN A 459 10.43 -2.50 9.33
C ASN A 459 9.78 -3.67 10.10
N ALA A 460 10.55 -4.33 10.98
CA ALA A 460 10.03 -5.34 11.89
C ALA A 460 9.03 -4.76 12.89
N ALA A 461 9.32 -3.59 13.48
CA ALA A 461 8.44 -2.95 14.45
C ALA A 461 7.05 -2.66 13.86
N PHE A 462 6.99 -2.07 12.66
CA PHE A 462 5.74 -1.81 11.97
C PHE A 462 5.02 -3.09 11.53
N SER A 463 5.78 -4.09 11.05
CA SER A 463 5.22 -5.41 10.70
C SER A 463 4.55 -6.08 11.90
N VAL A 464 5.26 -6.16 13.02
CA VAL A 464 4.80 -6.75 14.28
C VAL A 464 3.60 -5.98 14.84
N PHE A 465 3.64 -4.63 14.81
CA PHE A 465 2.50 -3.83 15.23
C PHE A 465 1.25 -4.11 14.39
N MET A 466 1.37 -4.20 13.07
CA MET A 466 0.24 -4.53 12.20
C MET A 466 -0.33 -5.92 12.51
N VAL A 467 0.51 -6.89 12.88
CA VAL A 467 0.02 -8.19 13.34
C VAL A 467 -0.71 -8.06 14.67
N LEU A 468 -0.13 -7.39 15.66
CA LEU A 468 -0.73 -7.24 16.99
C LEU A 468 -2.05 -6.46 16.96
N ILE A 469 -2.15 -5.39 16.16
CA ILE A 469 -3.39 -4.62 16.05
C ILE A 469 -4.51 -5.43 15.38
N THR A 470 -4.20 -6.31 14.41
CA THR A 470 -5.22 -7.23 13.87
C THR A 470 -5.74 -8.18 14.94
N ARG A 471 -4.88 -8.62 15.87
CA ARG A 471 -5.31 -9.45 17.02
C ARG A 471 -6.19 -8.69 17.99
N ALA A 472 -5.83 -7.44 18.31
CA ALA A 472 -6.66 -6.59 19.15
C ALA A 472 -8.03 -6.31 18.49
N ILE A 473 -8.06 -6.02 17.18
CA ILE A 473 -9.30 -5.81 16.41
C ILE A 473 -10.22 -7.02 16.50
N LEU A 474 -9.68 -8.23 16.30
CA LEU A 474 -10.47 -9.46 16.34
C LEU A 474 -10.88 -9.84 17.77
N SER A 475 -9.98 -9.70 18.75
CA SER A 475 -10.21 -10.14 20.14
C SER A 475 -11.18 -9.25 20.89
N PHE A 476 -11.11 -7.93 20.68
CA PHE A 476 -12.00 -6.97 21.31
C PHE A 476 -13.21 -6.60 20.45
N ASP A 477 -13.38 -7.28 19.32
CA ASP A 477 -14.46 -7.02 18.37
C ASP A 477 -14.52 -5.54 17.93
N LEU A 478 -13.36 -4.90 17.71
CA LEU A 478 -13.29 -3.46 17.46
C LEU A 478 -14.02 -3.07 16.16
N ASN A 479 -14.53 -1.84 16.15
CA ASN A 479 -15.17 -1.17 15.04
C ASN A 479 -14.45 0.15 14.71
N LEU A 480 -13.72 0.18 13.61
CA LEU A 480 -12.98 1.34 13.12
C LEU A 480 -13.65 2.02 11.91
N TYR A 481 -14.86 1.60 11.50
CA TYR A 481 -15.52 2.19 10.34
C TYR A 481 -15.65 3.70 10.46
N ILE A 482 -15.24 4.37 9.39
CA ILE A 482 -15.53 5.76 9.03
C ILE A 482 -15.95 5.80 7.56
N PRO A 483 -16.65 6.85 7.09
CA PRO A 483 -16.99 6.96 5.68
C PRO A 483 -15.76 6.88 4.75
N ILE A 484 -15.86 6.12 3.66
CA ILE A 484 -14.80 5.95 2.65
C ILE A 484 -14.28 7.30 2.11
N PRO A 485 -15.14 8.32 1.88
CA PRO A 485 -14.66 9.65 1.52
C PRO A 485 -13.72 10.26 2.56
N ARG A 486 -13.94 10.02 3.87
CA ARG A 486 -13.04 10.48 4.95
C ARG A 486 -11.73 9.72 4.99
N THR A 487 -11.73 8.41 4.75
CA THR A 487 -10.49 7.65 4.56
C THR A 487 -9.72 8.15 3.33
N THR A 488 -10.43 8.53 2.27
CA THR A 488 -9.81 9.09 1.06
C THR A 488 -9.19 10.47 1.35
N GLU A 489 -9.90 11.34 2.06
CA GLU A 489 -9.40 12.66 2.50
C GLU A 489 -8.16 12.50 3.38
N ASN A 490 -8.18 11.58 4.34
CA ASN A 490 -7.04 11.25 5.18
C ASN A 490 -5.81 10.80 4.38
N MET A 491 -5.99 10.07 3.27
CA MET A 491 -4.87 9.67 2.41
C MET A 491 -4.22 10.89 1.74
N GLU A 492 -5.00 11.91 1.37
CA GLU A 492 -4.45 13.18 0.89
C GLU A 492 -3.75 13.96 2.02
N THR A 493 -4.36 14.02 3.20
CA THR A 493 -3.78 14.67 4.39
C THR A 493 -2.41 14.08 4.77
N ALA A 494 -2.23 12.76 4.62
CA ALA A 494 -0.97 12.07 4.93
C ALA A 494 0.22 12.52 4.06
N HIS A 495 -0.01 13.24 2.96
CA HIS A 495 1.06 13.76 2.11
C HIS A 495 1.66 15.06 2.62
N ALA A 496 0.96 15.82 3.45
CA ALA A 496 1.50 17.08 3.95
C ALA A 496 2.85 16.82 4.64
N ARG A 497 3.80 17.73 4.43
CA ARG A 497 5.07 17.69 5.16
C ARG A 497 4.79 17.74 6.66
N ASP A 498 5.48 16.90 7.41
CA ASP A 498 5.30 16.69 8.86
C ASP A 498 3.85 16.33 9.24
N ALA A 499 3.08 15.67 8.36
CA ALA A 499 1.69 15.31 8.61
C ALA A 499 1.47 14.53 9.92
N VAL A 500 2.47 13.73 10.31
CA VAL A 500 2.46 12.97 11.55
C VAL A 500 2.31 13.85 12.80
N LEU A 501 2.84 15.09 12.78
CA LEU A 501 2.81 16.02 13.92
C LEU A 501 1.85 17.19 13.70
N GLU A 502 1.68 17.65 12.46
CA GLU A 502 0.98 18.92 12.16
C GLU A 502 -0.46 18.73 11.69
N GLN A 503 -0.85 17.53 11.26
CA GLN A 503 -2.17 17.29 10.69
C GLN A 503 -3.07 16.48 11.63
N LYS A 504 -4.37 16.53 11.34
CA LYS A 504 -5.38 15.70 11.98
C LYS A 504 -6.10 14.84 10.95
N PHE A 505 -6.50 13.65 11.37
CA PHE A 505 -7.11 12.62 10.56
C PHE A 505 -8.47 12.26 11.12
N TYR A 506 -9.46 12.06 10.26
CA TYR A 506 -10.75 11.53 10.70
C TYR A 506 -10.56 10.11 11.24
N PHE A 507 -10.97 9.88 12.47
CA PHE A 507 -10.84 8.58 13.12
C PHE A 507 -12.01 8.30 14.05
N ARG A 508 -12.27 7.01 14.29
CA ARG A 508 -13.36 6.55 15.15
C ARG A 508 -13.16 7.04 16.59
N LYS A 509 -14.22 7.62 17.19
CA LYS A 509 -14.20 8.07 18.60
C LYS A 509 -14.17 6.92 19.59
N ASP A 510 -15.10 5.99 19.42
CA ASP A 510 -15.25 4.81 20.27
C ASP A 510 -15.17 3.54 19.40
N PRO A 511 -14.08 2.76 19.54
CA PRO A 511 -13.89 1.54 18.78
C PRO A 511 -14.64 0.33 19.37
N PHE A 512 -15.26 0.44 20.56
CA PHE A 512 -15.85 -0.70 21.24
C PHE A 512 -17.32 -0.95 20.82
N PRO A 513 -17.76 -2.22 20.82
CA PRO A 513 -19.14 -2.55 20.52
C PRO A 513 -20.08 -2.00 21.61
N HIS A 514 -21.07 -1.19 21.21
CA HIS A 514 -22.12 -0.75 22.11
C HIS A 514 -23.10 -1.91 22.37
N ARG A 515 -23.22 -2.37 23.62
CA ARG A 515 -24.30 -3.29 24.01
C ARG A 515 -25.63 -2.54 23.91
N ILE A 516 -26.49 -2.91 22.97
CA ILE A 516 -27.89 -2.50 22.97
C ILE A 516 -28.51 -3.07 24.26
N PRO A 517 -29.05 -2.26 25.18
CA PRO A 517 -29.77 -2.78 26.34
C PRO A 517 -30.96 -3.61 25.85
N ARG A 518 -31.06 -4.88 26.24
CA ARG A 518 -32.27 -5.68 26.00
C ARG A 518 -33.47 -4.92 26.58
N PRO A 519 -34.62 -4.83 25.88
CA PRO A 519 -35.83 -4.32 26.49
C PRO A 519 -36.13 -5.17 27.73
N GLN A 520 -36.12 -4.55 28.90
CA GLN A 520 -36.66 -5.18 30.10
C GLN A 520 -38.11 -5.53 29.80
N GLN A 521 -38.43 -6.83 29.79
CA GLN A 521 -39.81 -7.28 29.87
C GLN A 521 -40.38 -6.66 31.15
N GLN A 522 -41.23 -5.65 30.99
CA GLN A 522 -42.03 -5.12 32.09
C GLN A 522 -42.85 -6.29 32.63
N GLN A 523 -42.50 -6.75 33.83
CA GLN A 523 -43.37 -7.55 34.66
C GLN A 523 -44.63 -6.73 34.92
N GLN A 524 -45.72 -7.08 34.24
CA GLN A 524 -47.04 -6.54 34.53
C GLN A 524 -47.47 -7.05 35.92
N GLN A 525 -47.58 -6.14 36.88
CA GLN A 525 -48.37 -6.39 38.09
C GLN A 525 -49.87 -6.31 37.74
N PRO A 526 -50.72 -7.17 38.32
CA PRO A 526 -52.15 -7.15 38.05
C PRO A 526 -52.84 -6.10 38.94
N SER A 527 -53.33 -5.03 38.33
CA SER A 527 -54.27 -4.09 38.98
C SER A 527 -55.71 -4.43 38.60
N TYR A 528 -56.49 -4.80 39.61
CA TYR A 528 -57.94 -4.96 39.57
C TYR A 528 -58.65 -3.63 39.34
N SER A 529 -59.59 -3.56 38.40
CA SER A 529 -60.77 -2.67 38.50
C SER A 529 -61.91 -3.11 37.58
N ASN A 530 -63.12 -2.99 38.11
CA ASN A 530 -64.41 -3.49 37.63
C ASN A 530 -65.01 -2.75 36.42
N GLN A 531 -65.71 -3.56 35.60
CA GLN A 531 -66.96 -3.34 34.84
C GLN A 531 -67.42 -1.92 34.46
N THR A 532 -67.77 -1.73 33.17
CA THR A 532 -69.19 -1.66 32.71
C THR A 532 -69.29 -1.71 31.18
N ASN A 533 -70.40 -2.29 30.71
CA ASN A 533 -70.77 -2.63 29.33
C ASN A 533 -71.00 -1.41 28.40
N THR A 534 -70.66 -1.57 27.12
CA THR A 534 -71.61 -1.39 25.99
C THR A 534 -71.10 -2.09 24.72
N SER A 535 -72.04 -2.74 24.04
CA SER A 535 -71.91 -3.55 22.82
C SER A 535 -71.99 -2.71 21.55
N GLY A 536 -71.25 -3.10 20.49
CA GLY A 536 -71.50 -2.58 19.14
C GLY A 536 -70.46 -2.92 18.07
N ASN A 537 -70.83 -3.88 17.21
CA ASN A 537 -70.50 -4.04 15.80
C ASN A 537 -69.11 -4.50 15.30
N VAL A 538 -69.22 -5.56 14.50
CA VAL A 538 -68.26 -6.16 13.58
C VAL A 538 -68.19 -5.30 12.31
N SER A 539 -66.98 -4.98 11.85
CA SER A 539 -66.70 -4.82 10.43
C SER A 539 -65.23 -5.10 10.13
N GLU A 540 -65.01 -6.07 9.25
CA GLU A 540 -63.75 -6.35 8.58
C GLU A 540 -63.36 -5.14 7.73
N SER A 541 -62.12 -4.66 7.90
CA SER A 541 -61.42 -4.02 6.81
C SER A 541 -59.94 -4.41 6.85
N SER A 542 -59.53 -4.99 5.73
CA SER A 542 -58.18 -5.35 5.40
C SER A 542 -57.31 -4.10 5.27
N SER A 543 -56.32 -3.94 6.16
CA SER A 543 -55.15 -3.12 5.87
C SER A 543 -53.91 -3.84 6.39
N ARG A 544 -53.09 -4.32 5.44
CA ARG A 544 -51.72 -4.77 5.71
C ARG A 544 -50.95 -3.59 6.29
N CYS A 545 -50.86 -3.51 7.62
CA CYS A 545 -49.93 -2.61 8.28
C CYS A 545 -48.54 -3.23 8.16
N SER A 546 -47.72 -2.61 7.32
CA SER A 546 -46.27 -2.78 7.30
C SER A 546 -45.76 -2.62 8.73
N SER A 547 -45.34 -3.71 9.36
CA SER A 547 -44.58 -3.67 10.60
C SER A 547 -43.20 -3.10 10.27
N GLY A 548 -43.11 -1.77 10.25
CA GLY A 548 -41.85 -1.07 10.29
C GLY A 548 -41.12 -1.51 11.54
N PHE A 549 -40.05 -2.28 11.34
CA PHE A 549 -39.03 -2.44 12.37
C PHE A 549 -38.53 -1.03 12.67
N SER A 550 -38.91 -0.51 13.84
CA SER A 550 -38.34 0.72 14.37
C SER A 550 -36.87 0.42 14.61
N THR A 551 -36.01 0.81 13.66
CA THR A 551 -34.58 0.88 13.89
C THR A 551 -34.38 1.72 15.16
N PRO A 552 -33.56 1.28 16.12
CA PRO A 552 -33.14 2.16 17.21
C PRO A 552 -32.63 3.45 16.56
N ASN A 553 -33.00 4.62 17.07
CA ASN A 553 -32.50 5.90 16.57
C ASN A 553 -30.97 5.93 16.69
N LEU A 554 -30.28 5.43 15.66
CA LEU A 554 -28.83 5.48 15.54
C LEU A 554 -28.46 6.96 15.45
N ARG A 555 -27.41 7.35 16.18
CA ARG A 555 -26.90 8.72 16.11
C ARG A 555 -26.45 9.04 14.68
N PRO A 556 -26.39 10.32 14.28
CA PRO A 556 -25.78 10.72 13.01
C PRO A 556 -24.36 10.12 12.87
N VAL A 557 -24.01 9.68 11.66
CA VAL A 557 -22.72 9.05 11.34
C VAL A 557 -21.55 9.95 11.74
N GLU A 558 -21.72 11.25 11.53
CA GLU A 558 -20.76 12.31 11.82
C GLU A 558 -20.44 12.41 13.31
N SER A 559 -21.30 11.87 14.19
CA SER A 559 -21.04 11.83 15.63
C SER A 559 -20.11 10.68 16.04
N GLU A 560 -19.83 9.72 15.16
CA GLU A 560 -19.05 8.51 15.46
C GLU A 560 -17.55 8.66 15.23
N TYR A 561 -17.12 9.72 14.53
CA TYR A 561 -15.72 9.99 14.22
C TYR A 561 -15.38 11.48 14.45
N GLU A 562 -14.11 11.79 14.62
CA GLU A 562 -13.59 13.16 14.70
C GLU A 562 -12.17 13.27 14.15
N LEU A 563 -11.69 14.49 14.03
CA LEU A 563 -10.30 14.78 13.70
C LEU A 563 -9.41 14.56 14.93
N MET A 564 -8.47 13.63 14.81
CA MET A 564 -7.45 13.32 15.82
C MET A 564 -6.05 13.44 15.21
N THR A 565 -5.09 13.92 15.98
CA THR A 565 -3.65 13.82 15.65
C THR A 565 -3.22 12.36 15.65
N ILE A 566 -2.09 12.06 15.01
CA ILE A 566 -1.52 10.71 15.06
C ILE A 566 -1.16 10.31 16.49
N ALA A 567 -0.64 11.24 17.30
CA ALA A 567 -0.38 10.99 18.72
C ALA A 567 -1.63 10.53 19.48
N GLU A 568 -2.78 11.20 19.30
CA GLU A 568 -4.05 10.82 19.94
C GLU A 568 -4.52 9.43 19.45
N ILE A 569 -4.37 9.13 18.14
CA ILE A 569 -4.77 7.82 17.58
C ILE A 569 -3.84 6.70 18.10
N VAL A 570 -2.54 6.91 18.17
CA VAL A 570 -1.58 5.88 18.54
C VAL A 570 -1.51 5.69 20.06
N ASN A 571 -1.40 6.79 20.80
CA ASN A 571 -1.14 6.78 22.24
C ASN A 571 -2.41 6.93 23.09
N GLY A 572 -3.52 7.40 22.51
CA GLY A 572 -4.78 7.63 23.20
C GLY A 572 -4.90 9.04 23.78
N THR A 573 -6.07 9.32 24.36
CA THR A 573 -6.35 10.55 25.11
C THR A 573 -6.83 10.23 26.52
N GLN A 574 -6.74 11.19 27.45
CA GLN A 574 -7.05 10.94 28.86
C GLN A 574 -8.50 10.47 29.10
N ASP A 575 -9.46 11.08 28.40
CA ASP A 575 -10.90 10.83 28.60
C ASP A 575 -11.64 10.43 27.30
N GLY A 576 -10.91 10.02 26.26
CA GLY A 576 -11.46 9.79 24.91
C GLY A 576 -11.02 8.48 24.28
N PHE A 577 -10.47 8.55 23.07
CA PHE A 577 -10.02 7.39 22.33
C PHE A 577 -8.91 6.65 23.10
N PRO A 578 -8.99 5.32 23.27
CA PRO A 578 -8.05 4.57 24.11
C PRO A 578 -6.62 4.54 23.56
N GLY A 579 -6.42 4.75 22.26
CA GLY A 579 -5.12 4.61 21.59
C GLY A 579 -4.89 3.20 21.04
N LEU A 580 -4.30 3.11 19.84
CA LEU A 580 -3.99 1.82 19.21
C LEU A 580 -2.94 1.01 19.98
N ILE A 581 -1.90 1.66 20.53
CA ILE A 581 -0.87 0.95 21.30
C ILE A 581 -1.44 0.48 22.66
N PRO A 582 -2.15 1.30 23.45
CA PRO A 582 -2.83 0.80 24.65
C PRO A 582 -3.80 -0.36 24.39
N LEU A 583 -4.51 -0.37 23.26
CA LEU A 583 -5.33 -1.52 22.84
C LEU A 583 -4.47 -2.77 22.61
N VAL A 584 -3.35 -2.65 21.89
CA VAL A 584 -2.41 -3.76 21.69
C VAL A 584 -1.84 -4.27 23.01
N GLU A 585 -1.45 -3.37 23.92
CA GLU A 585 -0.92 -3.75 25.23
C GLU A 585 -1.97 -4.44 26.10
N SER A 586 -3.22 -3.97 26.06
CA SER A 586 -4.35 -4.64 26.73
C SER A 586 -4.55 -6.06 26.21
N TYR A 587 -4.44 -6.27 24.88
CA TYR A 587 -4.49 -7.60 24.28
C TYR A 587 -3.32 -8.47 24.78
N LEU A 588 -2.10 -7.94 24.78
CA LEU A 588 -0.91 -8.65 25.27
C LEU A 588 -0.99 -9.00 26.76
N ASN A 589 -1.65 -8.18 27.58
CA ASN A 589 -1.86 -8.47 29.00
C ASN A 589 -2.97 -9.52 29.22
N GLY A 590 -3.90 -9.67 28.27
CA GLY A 590 -4.98 -10.65 28.32
C GLY A 590 -4.60 -12.04 27.82
N VAL A 591 -3.42 -12.18 27.21
CA VAL A 591 -2.89 -13.45 26.69
C VAL A 591 -1.62 -13.86 27.47
N ASN A 592 -1.34 -15.16 27.52
CA ASN A 592 -0.19 -15.67 28.25
C ASN A 592 1.10 -15.52 27.42
N VAL A 593 1.73 -14.34 27.51
CA VAL A 593 3.04 -14.02 26.90
C VAL A 593 4.10 -14.03 28.00
N ASP A 594 5.24 -14.67 27.76
CA ASP A 594 6.35 -14.63 28.70
C ASP A 594 6.95 -13.20 28.80
N VAL A 595 7.61 -12.94 29.92
CA VAL A 595 8.13 -11.59 30.23
C VAL A 595 9.19 -11.14 29.24
N GLU A 596 10.05 -12.05 28.77
CA GLU A 596 11.13 -11.71 27.85
C GLU A 596 10.56 -11.27 26.50
N THR A 597 9.65 -12.05 25.92
CA THR A 597 8.93 -11.70 24.70
C THR A 597 8.17 -10.39 24.86
N ARG A 598 7.49 -10.19 26.00
CA ARG A 598 6.76 -8.94 26.28
C ARG A 598 7.66 -7.72 26.29
N CYS A 599 8.85 -7.83 26.89
CA CYS A 599 9.85 -6.76 26.93
C CYS A 599 10.41 -6.44 25.54
N GLN A 600 10.64 -7.45 24.70
CA GLN A 600 11.09 -7.25 23.32
C GLN A 600 10.00 -6.59 22.48
N LEU A 601 8.75 -7.07 22.53
CA LEU A 601 7.64 -6.42 21.83
C LEU A 601 7.43 -4.97 22.27
N ALA A 602 7.67 -4.66 23.55
CA ALA A 602 7.59 -3.29 24.04
C ALA A 602 8.60 -2.34 23.37
N THR A 603 9.77 -2.82 22.92
CA THR A 603 10.73 -1.97 22.20
C THR A 603 10.18 -1.52 20.84
N TYR A 604 9.53 -2.42 20.11
CA TYR A 604 8.86 -2.12 18.85
C TYR A 604 7.69 -1.17 19.02
N LEU A 605 6.86 -1.39 20.05
CA LEU A 605 5.73 -0.52 20.33
C LEU A 605 6.21 0.89 20.72
N GLU A 606 7.31 0.99 21.47
CA GLU A 606 7.88 2.27 21.90
C GLU A 606 8.35 3.13 20.71
N LEU A 607 8.94 2.53 19.69
CA LEU A 607 9.30 3.23 18.44
C LEU A 607 8.08 3.95 17.86
N ILE A 608 6.94 3.24 17.78
CA ILE A 608 5.71 3.76 17.17
C ILE A 608 5.09 4.84 18.05
N ARG A 609 5.06 4.64 19.38
CA ARG A 609 4.59 5.66 20.34
C ARG A 609 5.34 6.98 20.17
N ARG A 610 6.67 6.89 20.12
CA ARG A 610 7.57 8.04 20.08
C ARG A 610 7.64 8.72 18.72
N ARG A 611 7.41 7.98 17.62
CA ARG A 611 7.18 8.60 16.31
C ARG A 611 5.88 9.36 16.26
N ALA A 612 4.83 8.81 16.87
CA ALA A 612 3.51 9.44 16.88
C ALA A 612 3.47 10.76 17.65
N ASP A 613 4.22 10.88 18.76
CA ASP A 613 4.32 12.11 19.56
C ASP A 613 5.46 13.06 19.14
N GLY A 614 6.32 12.63 18.21
CA GLY A 614 7.42 13.42 17.67
C GLY A 614 8.71 13.41 18.48
N SER A 615 8.77 12.63 19.58
CA SER A 615 10.01 12.41 20.34
C SER A 615 11.02 11.51 19.61
N LEU A 616 10.60 10.82 18.54
CA LEU A 616 11.45 10.27 17.49
C LEU A 616 11.01 10.79 16.12
N TRP A 617 11.97 10.98 15.22
CA TRP A 617 11.70 11.49 13.89
C TRP A 617 11.24 10.40 12.93
N THR A 618 10.44 10.79 11.94
CA THR A 618 10.23 9.97 10.73
C THR A 618 11.47 10.02 9.85
N ASN A 619 11.60 9.04 8.97
CA ASN A 619 12.72 8.97 8.03
C ASN A 619 12.71 10.15 7.05
N ALA A 620 11.53 10.64 6.65
CA ALA A 620 11.42 11.83 5.82
C ALA A 620 11.95 13.09 6.52
N LYS A 621 11.59 13.30 7.79
CA LYS A 621 12.11 14.43 8.58
C LYS A 621 13.63 14.33 8.72
N TRP A 622 14.14 13.15 9.04
CA TRP A 622 15.59 12.95 9.18
C TRP A 622 16.36 13.19 7.88
N ILE A 623 15.88 12.67 6.74
CA ILE A 623 16.49 12.93 5.43
C ILE A 623 16.50 14.44 5.12
N ARG A 624 15.38 15.14 5.38
CA ARG A 624 15.29 16.59 5.15
C ARG A 624 16.28 17.36 6.01
N GLU A 625 16.38 17.02 7.30
CA GLU A 625 17.34 17.61 8.23
C GLU A 625 18.80 17.28 7.88
N PHE A 626 19.06 16.07 7.40
CA PHE A 626 20.37 15.69 6.88
C PHE A 626 20.80 16.59 5.72
N VAL A 627 19.91 16.79 4.73
CA VAL A 627 20.17 17.70 3.60
C VAL A 627 20.34 19.14 4.09
N ALA A 628 19.46 19.62 4.97
CA ALA A 628 19.49 20.99 5.47
C ALA A 628 20.81 21.34 6.20
N LYS A 629 21.41 20.37 6.89
CA LYS A 629 22.69 20.54 7.61
C LYS A 629 23.91 20.24 6.75
N HIS A 630 23.73 19.74 5.54
CA HIS A 630 24.83 19.32 4.69
C HIS A 630 25.65 20.54 4.19
N PRO A 631 26.99 20.55 4.27
CA PRO A 631 27.82 21.70 3.89
C PRO A 631 27.66 22.20 2.45
N GLU A 632 27.33 21.31 1.52
CA GLU A 632 27.07 21.67 0.12
C GLU A 632 25.64 22.17 -0.16
N TYR A 633 24.72 22.04 0.79
CA TYR A 633 23.34 22.46 0.57
C TYR A 633 23.25 23.98 0.57
N LYS A 634 22.67 24.54 -0.49
CA LYS A 634 22.64 26.00 -0.72
C LYS A 634 21.32 26.65 -0.31
N HIS A 635 20.49 25.94 0.45
CA HIS A 635 19.14 26.36 0.79
C HIS A 635 18.27 26.65 -0.44
N ASP A 636 18.52 25.96 -1.55
CA ASP A 636 17.87 26.14 -2.86
C ASP A 636 16.98 24.95 -3.24
N SER A 637 16.75 24.04 -2.30
CA SER A 637 16.06 22.74 -2.48
C SER A 637 16.78 21.75 -3.39
N VAL A 638 17.99 22.03 -3.86
CA VAL A 638 18.75 21.10 -4.71
C VAL A 638 19.54 20.11 -3.85
N VAL A 639 19.38 18.82 -4.14
CA VAL A 639 20.14 17.72 -3.53
C VAL A 639 21.22 17.32 -4.52
N SER A 640 22.47 17.77 -4.33
CA SER A 640 23.64 17.51 -5.20
C SER A 640 24.05 16.03 -5.23
N GLU A 641 24.93 15.66 -6.17
CA GLU A 641 25.47 14.29 -6.27
C GLU A 641 26.22 13.90 -5.00
N LYS A 642 27.01 14.84 -4.46
CA LYS A 642 27.73 14.65 -3.20
C LYS A 642 26.79 14.55 -1.99
N ILE A 643 25.74 15.38 -1.91
CA ILE A 643 24.70 15.25 -0.87
C ILE A 643 24.07 13.85 -0.94
N CYS A 644 23.75 13.37 -2.14
CA CYS A 644 23.17 12.04 -2.33
C CYS A 644 24.14 10.92 -1.92
N PHE A 645 25.43 11.06 -2.23
CA PHE A 645 26.46 10.10 -1.83
C PHE A 645 26.61 10.04 -0.30
N ASP A 646 26.73 11.19 0.36
CA ASP A 646 26.83 11.25 1.82
C ASP A 646 25.56 10.76 2.51
N LEU A 647 24.38 11.03 1.93
CA LEU A 647 23.11 10.52 2.43
C LEU A 647 23.05 8.99 2.36
N VAL A 648 23.46 8.38 1.25
CA VAL A 648 23.43 6.91 1.11
C VAL A 648 24.41 6.25 2.08
N ASN A 649 25.60 6.79 2.26
CA ASN A 649 26.57 6.29 3.24
C ASN A 649 26.05 6.46 4.68
N ALA A 650 25.39 7.58 4.97
CA ALA A 650 24.73 7.79 6.25
C ALA A 650 23.59 6.78 6.48
N VAL A 651 22.80 6.45 5.46
CA VAL A 651 21.73 5.43 5.54
C VAL A 651 22.32 4.04 5.78
N GLU A 652 23.44 3.69 5.17
CA GLU A 652 24.16 2.44 5.47
C GLU A 652 24.61 2.42 6.93
N GLU A 653 25.22 3.51 7.42
CA GLU A 653 25.62 3.61 8.83
C GLU A 653 24.42 3.48 9.79
N VAL A 654 23.27 4.11 9.47
CA VAL A 654 22.02 3.97 10.23
C VAL A 654 21.56 2.51 10.24
N THR A 655 21.64 1.83 9.10
CA THR A 655 21.24 0.42 8.96
C THR A 655 22.08 -0.49 9.84
N GLU A 656 23.39 -0.24 9.94
CA GLU A 656 24.31 -1.06 10.73
C GLU A 656 24.30 -0.73 12.22
N LYS A 657 24.31 0.57 12.57
CA LYS A 657 24.51 1.02 13.95
C LYS A 657 23.20 1.34 14.67
N GLU A 658 22.12 1.55 13.94
CA GLU A 658 20.78 1.84 14.48
C GLU A 658 20.78 3.01 15.49
N GLY A 659 21.60 4.05 15.25
CA GLY A 659 21.71 5.21 16.15
C GLY A 659 22.35 4.93 17.52
N LYS A 660 22.89 3.72 17.75
CA LYS A 660 23.46 3.31 19.05
C LYS A 660 24.69 4.12 19.39
N GLY A 661 24.82 4.52 20.66
CA GLY A 661 25.95 5.31 21.15
C GLY A 661 26.03 6.71 20.55
N GLY A 662 24.90 7.26 20.07
CA GLY A 662 24.87 8.58 19.41
C GLY A 662 25.39 8.56 17.97
N SER A 663 25.44 7.39 17.33
CA SER A 663 25.75 7.31 15.90
C SER A 663 24.69 8.01 15.05
N VAL A 664 24.99 8.16 13.76
CA VAL A 664 24.06 8.72 12.77
C VAL A 664 22.68 8.05 12.87
N GLY A 665 21.61 8.85 12.82
CA GLY A 665 20.21 8.40 12.89
C GLY A 665 19.64 8.18 14.30
N TRP A 666 20.36 8.55 15.35
CA TRP A 666 19.86 8.43 16.74
C TRP A 666 18.52 9.16 16.94
N GLU A 667 18.24 10.23 16.20
CA GLU A 667 16.97 10.97 16.26
C GLU A 667 15.75 10.12 15.84
N MET A 668 15.96 9.06 15.05
CA MET A 668 14.91 8.18 14.55
C MET A 668 14.68 6.91 15.41
N LEU A 669 15.68 6.53 16.21
CA LEU A 669 15.80 5.18 16.78
C LEU A 669 16.12 5.13 18.28
N SER A 670 16.79 6.15 18.83
CA SER A 670 17.38 6.02 20.17
C SER A 670 16.38 6.24 21.30
N ARG A 671 16.34 5.25 22.20
CA ARG A 671 16.11 5.45 23.64
C ARG A 671 17.23 6.37 24.13
N THR A 672 16.90 7.57 24.59
CA THR A 672 17.75 8.27 25.56
C THR A 672 17.82 7.37 26.80
N THR A 673 18.82 6.51 26.88
CA THR A 673 19.36 6.10 28.16
C THR A 673 20.12 7.31 28.68
N GLU A 674 19.46 8.12 29.50
CA GLU A 674 20.17 8.86 30.54
C GLU A 674 20.89 7.88 31.47
#